data_AF-A0A3D5JXT4-F1
#
_entry.id   AF-A0A3D5JXT4-F1
#
_cell.length_a   1.000
_cell.length_b   1.000
_cell.length_c   1.000
_cell.angle_alpha   90.00
_cell.angle_beta   90.00
_cell.angle_gamma   90.00
#
_symmetry.space_group_name_H-M   'P 1'
#
loop_
_entity.id
_entity.type
_entity.pdbx_description
1 polymer ?
#
loop_
_entity_poly.entity_id
_entity_poly.type
_entity_poly.pdbx_seq_one_letter_code
_entity_poly.pdbx_strand_id
1 'polypeptide(L)'
;LKYEDGFTAFINGKKIASDNAPSSLNWKSGAPQNRPDSIATTPVEFGIAGFADVLRSGNNILAIQGLNNQVTSSDLLIHPEIVAYKKTEVKESFGFMFQPSPGERNNDTVTGVEAEVVFKQPSQVFQTSLEIELAKPETASAESKIHYTTDGSVPDGASTVYTAKLGLSNTTPIKARLVHPDGGMGPVGSAMYFETQRSLNNASSNLPYIILDNYGDGRPPSGDYQMASMAIIEPSNGRSRFGNEIAVASQVGIKTRGSSTGGRSKASLSLELHDEFGDDKNLSLIGMPSESDWVLWGPYNFDLSLMHNPFIFELSRQIGRYAPRTRFVEVYLNTNGGALSSGDYFGVYALMEKIDRDADRVDVEKLFSEHKAIPEVSGGYILKIDRADPGDSGFSAAGQNIKYVYPKEEKMEFSAYDPHEKALRKYLNDMSTALNANYYRDPVRGYAKYIDVEAAIDHHLLNVVAFNVDALRLSCYMHIPRGGKLTFGPIWDFDRALGSTDGRDKNPKTWRSTSGDRGTDFFNYPWWNRMFKDIDFFQKYIDRFQSLRQAQFSEDNINAIIDRMAGELFEAQKRNLSRWNQRPRSQYGGTYEGEIRHMQTWLGDRIEFMESQFVDPPNSNILPGYIPPGTVVTLKSSEGGKIYYTLDGTDPRKSRGGV
;
A
#
# COMPACT_ATOMS: atom_id res chain seq x y z
N LEU A 1 -8.13 25.38 -37.93
CA LEU A 1 -7.14 25.86 -38.93
C LEU A 1 -6.32 27.00 -38.33
N LYS A 2 -4.98 26.89 -38.31
CA LYS A 2 -4.09 28.02 -38.03
C LYS A 2 -3.66 28.64 -39.36
N TYR A 3 -3.75 29.97 -39.49
CA TYR A 3 -3.37 30.66 -40.71
C TYR A 3 -2.97 32.10 -40.42
N GLU A 4 -2.10 32.64 -41.26
CA GLU A 4 -1.65 34.03 -41.20
C GLU A 4 -2.67 34.95 -41.86
N ASP A 5 -2.39 35.51 -43.03
CA ASP A 5 -3.20 36.58 -43.61
C ASP A 5 -4.59 36.12 -44.08
N GLY A 6 -4.68 35.13 -44.96
CA GLY A 6 -5.98 34.64 -45.44
C GLY A 6 -5.91 33.27 -46.08
N PHE A 7 -7.07 32.67 -46.33
CA PHE A 7 -7.14 31.40 -47.04
C PHE A 7 -8.47 31.18 -47.77
N THR A 8 -8.48 30.26 -48.72
CA THR A 8 -9.70 29.61 -49.22
C THR A 8 -9.49 28.09 -49.27
N ALA A 9 -10.43 27.34 -48.70
CA ALA A 9 -10.42 25.89 -48.62
C ALA A 9 -11.44 25.26 -49.59
N PHE A 10 -11.07 24.13 -50.17
CA PHE A 10 -11.87 23.37 -51.12
C PHE A 10 -11.86 21.89 -50.76
N ILE A 11 -13.00 21.22 -50.90
CA ILE A 11 -13.07 19.76 -50.93
C ILE A 11 -13.51 19.35 -52.33
N ASN A 12 -12.77 18.43 -52.97
CA ASN A 12 -13.05 17.93 -54.31
C ASN A 12 -13.33 19.04 -55.35
N GLY A 13 -12.63 20.18 -55.21
CA GLY A 13 -12.77 21.34 -56.09
C GLY A 13 -13.93 22.29 -55.79
N LYS A 14 -14.78 22.01 -54.79
CA LYS A 14 -15.82 22.93 -54.31
C LYS A 14 -15.33 23.71 -53.10
N LYS A 15 -15.51 25.03 -53.13
CA LYS A 15 -15.15 25.92 -52.01
C LYS A 15 -16.02 25.60 -50.80
N ILE A 16 -15.41 25.33 -49.66
CA ILE A 16 -16.09 24.94 -48.40
C ILE A 16 -15.91 25.96 -47.27
N ALA A 17 -14.82 26.73 -47.29
CA ALA A 17 -14.54 27.78 -46.31
C ALA A 17 -13.58 28.81 -46.91
N SER A 18 -13.62 30.03 -46.39
CA SER A 18 -12.59 31.05 -46.63
C SER A 18 -12.65 32.08 -45.55
N ASP A 19 -11.51 32.68 -45.22
CA ASP A 19 -11.45 33.88 -44.43
C ASP A 19 -10.38 34.84 -44.98
N ASN A 20 -10.65 36.14 -44.87
CA ASN A 20 -9.82 37.23 -45.40
C ASN A 20 -9.30 36.97 -46.83
N ALA A 21 -10.21 36.55 -47.71
CA ALA A 21 -9.94 36.25 -49.12
C ALA A 21 -10.68 37.24 -50.05
N PRO A 22 -10.13 37.61 -51.21
CA PRO A 22 -10.81 38.49 -52.14
C PRO A 22 -12.05 37.83 -52.74
N SER A 23 -13.02 38.65 -53.16
CA SER A 23 -14.28 38.17 -53.75
C SER A 23 -14.09 37.37 -55.04
N SER A 24 -13.04 37.68 -55.81
CA SER A 24 -12.60 36.91 -56.98
C SER A 24 -11.20 36.35 -56.74
N LEU A 25 -11.09 35.02 -56.72
CA LEU A 25 -9.86 34.29 -56.46
C LEU A 25 -9.14 33.95 -57.76
N ASN A 26 -7.83 34.19 -57.82
CA ASN A 26 -6.94 33.70 -58.87
C ASN A 26 -5.61 33.27 -58.24
N TRP A 27 -4.70 32.72 -59.05
CA TRP A 27 -3.45 32.12 -58.56
C TRP A 27 -2.50 33.13 -57.87
N LYS A 28 -2.62 34.43 -58.17
CA LYS A 28 -1.82 35.51 -57.57
C LYS A 28 -2.63 36.41 -56.64
N SER A 29 -3.78 35.95 -56.17
CA SER A 29 -4.59 36.67 -55.19
C SER A 29 -3.85 36.81 -53.87
N GLY A 30 -3.86 38.03 -53.31
CA GLY A 30 -3.47 38.28 -51.93
C GLY A 30 -4.68 38.47 -51.02
N ALA A 31 -4.46 38.36 -49.72
CA ALA A 31 -5.48 38.66 -48.71
C ALA A 31 -5.81 40.17 -48.73
N PRO A 32 -7.08 40.60 -48.62
CA PRO A 32 -7.42 42.02 -48.63
C PRO A 32 -6.86 42.84 -47.46
N GLN A 33 -6.64 42.20 -46.30
CA GLN A 33 -6.12 42.84 -45.09
C GLN A 33 -4.98 42.01 -44.48
N ASN A 34 -4.11 42.66 -43.70
CA ASN A 34 -3.09 41.97 -42.90
C ASN A 34 -3.72 41.39 -41.63
N ARG A 35 -3.33 40.18 -41.23
CA ARG A 35 -3.77 39.56 -39.98
C ARG A 35 -2.59 39.43 -39.00
N PRO A 36 -2.65 40.00 -37.77
CA PRO A 36 -1.51 39.99 -36.86
C PRO A 36 -1.03 38.58 -36.44
N ASP A 37 0.28 38.37 -36.37
CA ASP A 37 0.92 37.07 -36.05
C ASP A 37 0.46 36.51 -34.69
N SER A 38 0.21 37.41 -33.74
CA SER A 38 -0.26 37.07 -32.38
C SER A 38 -1.54 36.22 -32.37
N ILE A 39 -2.36 36.31 -33.41
CA ILE A 39 -3.59 35.50 -33.55
C ILE A 39 -3.47 34.39 -34.60
N ALA A 40 -2.46 34.42 -35.47
CA ALA A 40 -2.26 33.42 -36.53
C ALA A 40 -1.98 32.01 -35.99
N THR A 41 -1.36 31.91 -34.81
CA THR A 41 -1.00 30.64 -34.15
C THR A 41 -2.16 30.00 -33.38
N THR A 42 -3.26 30.73 -33.18
CA THR A 42 -4.48 30.23 -32.52
C THR A 42 -5.38 29.56 -33.57
N PRO A 43 -5.80 28.29 -33.39
CA PRO A 43 -6.64 27.62 -34.36
C PRO A 43 -8.04 28.25 -34.39
N VAL A 44 -8.56 28.49 -35.60
CA VAL A 44 -9.95 28.91 -35.84
C VAL A 44 -10.74 27.73 -36.40
N GLU A 45 -11.94 27.51 -35.88
CA GLU A 45 -12.86 26.46 -36.33
C GLU A 45 -13.83 27.00 -37.39
N PHE A 46 -14.02 26.22 -38.45
CA PHE A 46 -14.95 26.52 -39.52
C PHE A 46 -15.92 25.36 -39.67
N GLY A 47 -17.20 25.59 -39.39
CA GLY A 47 -18.24 24.59 -39.57
C GLY A 47 -18.52 24.33 -41.05
N ILE A 48 -18.42 23.08 -41.49
CA ILE A 48 -18.65 22.65 -42.87
C ILE A 48 -19.91 21.77 -43.02
N ALA A 49 -20.88 21.94 -42.12
CA ALA A 49 -22.06 21.06 -41.97
C ALA A 49 -23.01 20.99 -43.20
N GLY A 50 -22.79 21.82 -44.24
CA GLY A 50 -23.60 21.85 -45.46
C GLY A 50 -22.94 21.29 -46.72
N PHE A 51 -21.75 20.69 -46.62
CA PHE A 51 -20.96 20.24 -47.79
C PHE A 51 -20.83 18.70 -47.88
N ALA A 52 -21.73 17.95 -47.24
CA ALA A 52 -21.69 16.49 -47.26
C ALA A 52 -21.89 15.91 -48.68
N ASP A 53 -22.63 16.61 -49.54
CA ASP A 53 -22.85 16.30 -50.95
C ASP A 53 -21.61 16.48 -51.83
N VAL A 54 -20.60 17.20 -51.34
CA VAL A 54 -19.30 17.37 -51.99
C VAL A 54 -18.41 16.15 -51.78
N LEU A 55 -18.65 15.37 -50.72
CA LEU A 55 -17.90 14.16 -50.42
C LEU A 55 -18.28 13.03 -51.38
N ARG A 56 -17.27 12.28 -51.82
CA ARG A 56 -17.44 11.12 -52.67
C ARG A 56 -17.09 9.86 -51.89
N SER A 57 -17.71 8.76 -52.26
CA SER A 57 -17.28 7.45 -51.75
C SER A 57 -15.82 7.20 -52.15
N GLY A 58 -14.99 6.79 -51.19
CA GLY A 58 -13.55 6.62 -51.37
C GLY A 58 -12.73 7.89 -51.05
N ASN A 59 -11.70 8.15 -51.85
CA ASN A 59 -10.73 9.22 -51.58
C ASN A 59 -11.34 10.61 -51.86
N ASN A 60 -11.15 11.53 -50.91
CA ASN A 60 -11.52 12.94 -51.02
C ASN A 60 -10.27 13.81 -50.93
N ILE A 61 -10.23 14.92 -51.66
CA ILE A 61 -9.09 15.85 -51.68
C ILE A 61 -9.48 17.15 -50.98
N LEU A 62 -8.79 17.49 -49.89
CA LEU A 62 -8.80 18.82 -49.30
C LEU A 62 -7.68 19.65 -49.92
N ALA A 63 -8.02 20.78 -50.54
CA ALA A 63 -7.07 21.74 -51.08
C ALA A 63 -7.23 23.09 -50.37
N ILE A 64 -6.11 23.72 -50.00
CA ILE A 64 -6.09 25.03 -49.34
C ILE A 64 -5.24 25.98 -50.18
N GLN A 65 -5.81 27.12 -50.56
CA GLN A 65 -5.05 28.25 -51.10
C GLN A 65 -4.79 29.24 -49.96
N GLY A 66 -3.57 29.29 -49.46
CA GLY A 66 -3.10 30.33 -48.54
C GLY A 66 -2.87 31.65 -49.27
N LEU A 67 -3.14 32.77 -48.61
CA LEU A 67 -3.06 34.12 -49.17
C LEU A 67 -2.22 34.99 -48.23
N ASN A 68 -1.19 35.65 -48.75
CA ASN A 68 -0.50 36.75 -48.07
C ASN A 68 -1.11 38.09 -48.51
N ASN A 69 -1.10 39.10 -47.64
CA ASN A 69 -1.63 40.42 -47.92
C ASN A 69 -0.75 41.19 -48.92
N GLN A 70 0.57 41.09 -48.78
CA GLN A 70 1.53 41.68 -49.70
C GLN A 70 2.53 40.67 -50.24
N VAL A 71 2.98 40.87 -51.49
CA VAL A 71 4.01 40.03 -52.12
C VAL A 71 5.37 40.10 -51.43
N THR A 72 5.55 41.08 -50.53
CA THR A 72 6.75 41.29 -49.73
C THR A 72 6.62 40.79 -48.29
N SER A 73 5.55 40.08 -47.93
CA SER A 73 5.43 39.49 -46.58
C SER A 73 6.57 38.51 -46.32
N SER A 74 7.14 38.56 -45.11
CA SER A 74 8.28 37.73 -44.72
C SER A 74 7.90 36.33 -44.25
N ASP A 75 6.61 36.08 -44.09
CA ASP A 75 5.98 34.97 -43.38
C ASP A 75 4.78 34.41 -44.15
N LEU A 76 4.48 33.13 -43.89
CA LEU A 76 3.28 32.43 -44.34
C LEU A 76 2.99 31.26 -43.38
N LEU A 77 1.80 31.20 -42.79
CA LEU A 77 1.30 30.05 -42.03
C LEU A 77 0.00 29.49 -42.61
N ILE A 78 -0.04 28.18 -42.84
CA ILE A 78 -1.25 27.39 -43.15
C ILE A 78 -1.12 26.00 -42.50
N HIS A 79 -1.97 25.68 -41.51
CA HIS A 79 -1.97 24.38 -40.82
C HIS A 79 -3.40 23.84 -40.61
N PRO A 80 -3.94 23.07 -41.59
CA PRO A 80 -5.31 22.57 -41.58
C PRO A 80 -5.46 21.28 -40.77
N GLU A 81 -6.64 21.10 -40.19
CA GLU A 81 -7.12 19.86 -39.57
C GLU A 81 -8.60 19.68 -39.94
N ILE A 82 -9.02 18.45 -40.24
CA ILE A 82 -10.41 18.11 -40.53
C ILE A 82 -10.88 17.03 -39.55
N VAL A 83 -11.99 17.28 -38.87
CA VAL A 83 -12.60 16.35 -37.91
C VAL A 83 -13.98 15.95 -38.45
N ALA A 84 -14.25 14.64 -38.49
CA ALA A 84 -15.53 14.10 -38.93
C ALA A 84 -16.02 13.02 -37.96
N TYR A 85 -17.32 13.00 -37.69
CA TYR A 85 -17.96 11.98 -36.85
C TYR A 85 -18.94 11.16 -37.70
N LYS A 86 -18.81 9.83 -37.64
CA LYS A 86 -19.78 8.91 -38.25
C LYS A 86 -20.82 8.56 -37.20
N LYS A 87 -22.04 9.06 -37.35
CA LYS A 87 -23.19 8.66 -36.52
C LYS A 87 -23.63 7.26 -36.96
N THR A 88 -23.19 6.22 -36.26
CA THR A 88 -23.73 4.86 -36.41
C THR A 88 -24.98 4.72 -35.54
N GLU A 89 -26.04 4.11 -36.08
CA GLU A 89 -27.33 3.89 -35.41
C GLU A 89 -27.14 3.29 -34.01
N VAL A 90 -27.51 4.05 -32.98
CA VAL A 90 -27.59 3.56 -31.60
C VAL A 90 -29.01 3.01 -31.42
N LYS A 91 -29.15 1.75 -30.97
CA LYS A 91 -30.41 1.27 -30.40
C LYS A 91 -30.74 2.15 -29.19
N GLU A 92 -31.80 2.96 -29.25
CA GLU A 92 -32.28 3.76 -28.12
C GLU A 92 -33.04 2.90 -27.08
N SER A 93 -32.44 1.80 -26.60
CA SER A 93 -33.00 1.07 -25.46
C SER A 93 -32.40 1.60 -24.17
N PHE A 94 -33.15 2.46 -23.46
CA PHE A 94 -32.80 2.91 -22.12
C PHE A 94 -33.09 1.80 -21.10
N GLY A 95 -32.14 1.53 -20.21
CA GLY A 95 -32.31 0.56 -19.14
C GLY A 95 -31.01 0.36 -18.35
N PHE A 96 -31.05 -0.52 -17.36
CA PHE A 96 -29.93 -0.85 -16.49
C PHE A 96 -29.05 -1.94 -17.11
N MET A 97 -27.76 -1.92 -16.79
CA MET A 97 -26.78 -2.94 -17.17
C MET A 97 -26.17 -3.53 -15.90
N PHE A 98 -26.16 -4.85 -15.78
CA PHE A 98 -25.56 -5.54 -14.63
C PHE A 98 -24.07 -5.82 -14.81
N GLN A 99 -23.58 -5.84 -16.06
CA GLN A 99 -22.17 -6.00 -16.38
C GLN A 99 -21.66 -4.75 -17.09
N PRO A 100 -20.65 -4.06 -16.54
CA PRO A 100 -20.02 -2.95 -17.24
C PRO A 100 -19.26 -3.47 -18.47
N SER A 101 -19.27 -2.71 -19.57
CA SER A 101 -18.54 -3.03 -20.81
C SER A 101 -17.53 -1.93 -21.17
N PRO A 102 -16.55 -1.64 -20.30
CA PRO A 102 -15.60 -0.55 -20.53
C PRO A 102 -14.77 -0.80 -21.79
N GLY A 103 -14.74 0.17 -22.71
CA GLY A 103 -14.01 0.08 -23.98
C GLY A 103 -14.72 -0.73 -25.08
N GLU A 104 -15.83 -1.40 -24.76
CA GLU A 104 -16.62 -2.22 -25.68
C GLU A 104 -18.04 -1.67 -25.87
N ARG A 105 -18.82 -2.29 -26.76
CA ARG A 105 -20.25 -1.95 -26.93
C ARG A 105 -21.05 -2.38 -25.69
N ASN A 106 -21.91 -1.49 -25.21
CA ASN A 106 -22.89 -1.79 -24.16
C ASN A 106 -23.77 -3.00 -24.51
N ASN A 107 -23.94 -3.90 -23.54
CA ASN A 107 -24.80 -5.08 -23.62
C ASN A 107 -26.29 -4.70 -23.62
N ASP A 108 -27.17 -5.69 -23.78
CA ASP A 108 -28.62 -5.50 -23.66
C ASP A 108 -28.98 -4.95 -22.27
N THR A 109 -29.99 -4.06 -22.24
CA THR A 109 -30.43 -3.38 -21.02
C THR A 109 -31.71 -4.01 -20.47
N VAL A 110 -31.89 -3.95 -19.15
CA VAL A 110 -33.14 -4.33 -18.48
C VAL A 110 -33.93 -3.09 -18.04
N THR A 111 -35.24 -3.21 -17.92
CA THR A 111 -36.14 -2.09 -17.61
C THR A 111 -36.11 -1.65 -16.13
N GLY A 112 -35.57 -2.48 -15.23
CA GLY A 112 -35.52 -2.22 -13.79
C GLY A 112 -34.48 -3.05 -13.05
N VAL A 113 -34.15 -2.61 -11.83
CA VAL A 113 -33.33 -3.34 -10.85
C VAL A 113 -34.20 -3.75 -9.66
N GLU A 114 -33.91 -4.91 -9.08
CA GLU A 114 -34.63 -5.38 -7.89
C GLU A 114 -33.96 -4.90 -6.60
N ALA A 115 -34.70 -4.97 -5.49
CA ALA A 115 -34.16 -4.64 -4.18
C ALA A 115 -33.22 -5.74 -3.64
N GLU A 116 -32.52 -5.43 -2.54
CA GLU A 116 -31.67 -6.40 -1.85
C GLU A 116 -32.49 -7.45 -1.08
N VAL A 117 -31.98 -8.67 -1.02
CA VAL A 117 -32.56 -9.74 -0.20
C VAL A 117 -32.22 -9.50 1.28
N VAL A 118 -33.22 -9.64 2.16
CA VAL A 118 -33.00 -9.49 3.61
C VAL A 118 -32.71 -10.84 4.24
N PHE A 119 -31.53 -10.99 4.84
CA PHE A 119 -31.20 -12.11 5.72
C PHE A 119 -31.79 -11.85 7.12
N LYS A 120 -32.70 -12.71 7.59
CA LYS A 120 -33.30 -12.55 8.94
C LYS A 120 -32.37 -12.98 10.06
N GLN A 121 -31.41 -13.84 9.76
CA GLN A 121 -30.33 -14.23 10.65
C GLN A 121 -29.04 -13.61 10.11
N PRO A 122 -28.28 -12.85 10.91
CA PRO A 122 -26.97 -12.37 10.49
C PRO A 122 -25.96 -13.51 10.44
N SER A 123 -24.80 -13.28 9.81
CA SER A 123 -23.63 -14.15 9.91
C SER A 123 -23.36 -14.48 11.38
N GLN A 124 -23.24 -15.77 11.71
CA GLN A 124 -23.07 -16.22 13.08
C GLN A 124 -22.38 -17.58 13.14
N VAL A 125 -21.89 -17.93 14.32
CA VAL A 125 -21.53 -19.32 14.60
C VAL A 125 -22.78 -20.10 15.03
N PHE A 126 -22.78 -21.40 14.82
CA PHE A 126 -23.84 -22.28 15.32
C PHE A 126 -23.29 -23.65 15.71
N GLN A 127 -24.15 -24.47 16.33
CA GLN A 127 -23.85 -25.86 16.68
C GLN A 127 -25.00 -26.75 16.23
N THR A 128 -24.69 -27.94 15.70
CA THR A 128 -25.66 -28.97 15.28
C THR A 128 -26.54 -28.58 14.09
N SER A 129 -27.33 -27.51 14.20
CA SER A 129 -28.18 -27.04 13.10
C SER A 129 -28.59 -25.58 13.27
N LEU A 130 -28.83 -24.89 12.17
CA LEU A 130 -29.36 -23.53 12.13
C LEU A 130 -30.38 -23.37 11.00
N GLU A 131 -31.50 -22.67 11.24
CA GLU A 131 -32.45 -22.31 10.19
C GLU A 131 -32.21 -20.87 9.72
N ILE A 132 -32.07 -20.68 8.40
CA ILE A 132 -31.92 -19.38 7.76
C ILE A 132 -33.19 -19.03 7.00
N GLU A 133 -33.71 -17.84 7.29
CA GLU A 133 -34.84 -17.25 6.62
C GLU A 133 -34.38 -16.06 5.77
N LEU A 134 -34.71 -16.13 4.47
CA LEU A 134 -34.54 -15.04 3.52
C LEU A 134 -35.88 -14.37 3.29
N ALA A 135 -35.89 -13.05 3.22
CA ALA A 135 -37.10 -12.28 2.99
C ALA A 135 -36.94 -11.28 1.84
N LYS A 136 -38.05 -11.11 1.13
CA LYS A 136 -38.21 -10.04 0.16
C LYS A 136 -38.54 -8.75 0.92
N PRO A 137 -37.86 -7.62 0.66
CA PRO A 137 -38.26 -6.33 1.25
C PRO A 137 -39.61 -5.89 0.68
N GLU A 138 -40.37 -5.08 1.43
CA GLU A 138 -41.71 -4.63 1.02
C GLU A 138 -41.70 -3.85 -0.31
N THR A 139 -40.57 -3.28 -0.68
CA THR A 139 -40.37 -2.50 -1.91
C THR A 139 -40.12 -3.35 -3.16
N ALA A 140 -39.87 -4.65 -3.03
CA ALA A 140 -39.55 -5.51 -4.16
C ALA A 140 -40.80 -5.97 -4.92
N SER A 141 -40.63 -6.21 -6.23
CA SER A 141 -41.72 -6.66 -7.09
C SER A 141 -42.33 -7.97 -6.58
N ALA A 142 -43.66 -8.09 -6.67
CA ALA A 142 -44.38 -9.30 -6.32
C ALA A 142 -43.94 -10.50 -7.19
N GLU A 143 -43.55 -10.24 -8.43
CA GLU A 143 -43.16 -11.26 -9.42
C GLU A 143 -41.73 -11.78 -9.19
N SER A 144 -40.88 -10.99 -8.54
CA SER A 144 -39.50 -11.36 -8.26
C SER A 144 -39.39 -12.53 -7.31
N LYS A 145 -38.43 -13.40 -7.58
CA LYS A 145 -38.09 -14.56 -6.75
C LYS A 145 -36.72 -14.38 -6.14
N ILE A 146 -36.54 -14.89 -4.93
CA ILE A 146 -35.22 -14.96 -4.30
C ILE A 146 -34.51 -16.18 -4.86
N HIS A 147 -33.37 -15.97 -5.49
CA HIS A 147 -32.45 -17.02 -5.94
C HIS A 147 -31.23 -17.05 -5.02
N TYR A 148 -30.74 -18.23 -4.69
CA TYR A 148 -29.62 -18.39 -3.77
C TYR A 148 -28.67 -19.52 -4.16
N THR A 149 -27.47 -19.45 -3.61
CA THR A 149 -26.40 -20.45 -3.70
C THR A 149 -25.82 -20.68 -2.30
N THR A 150 -25.26 -21.87 -2.08
CA THR A 150 -24.66 -22.28 -0.80
C THR A 150 -23.18 -22.67 -0.93
N ASP A 151 -22.60 -22.44 -2.10
CA ASP A 151 -21.22 -22.78 -2.47
C ASP A 151 -20.35 -21.53 -2.71
N GLY A 152 -20.93 -20.34 -2.48
CA GLY A 152 -20.26 -19.06 -2.69
C GLY A 152 -20.29 -18.53 -4.13
N SER A 153 -20.90 -19.24 -5.09
CA SER A 153 -21.12 -18.74 -6.45
C SER A 153 -22.15 -17.61 -6.48
N VAL A 154 -22.07 -16.70 -7.46
CA VAL A 154 -23.04 -15.60 -7.59
C VAL A 154 -24.38 -16.15 -8.08
N PRO A 155 -25.50 -15.97 -7.35
CA PRO A 155 -26.80 -16.47 -7.78
C PRO A 155 -27.31 -15.73 -9.02
N ASP A 156 -27.93 -16.48 -9.93
CA ASP A 156 -28.56 -15.98 -11.15
C ASP A 156 -29.97 -16.55 -11.37
N GLY A 157 -30.58 -16.29 -12.54
CA GLY A 157 -31.92 -16.79 -12.86
C GLY A 157 -32.00 -18.32 -12.99
N ALA A 158 -30.87 -19.02 -13.14
CA ALA A 158 -30.80 -20.48 -13.18
C ALA A 158 -30.56 -21.09 -11.78
N SER A 159 -30.18 -20.27 -10.80
CA SER A 159 -29.92 -20.70 -9.44
C SER A 159 -31.20 -21.10 -8.68
N THR A 160 -31.05 -21.80 -7.56
CA THR A 160 -32.18 -22.36 -6.81
C THR A 160 -33.10 -21.26 -6.26
N VAL A 161 -34.42 -21.41 -6.45
CA VAL A 161 -35.42 -20.50 -5.89
C VAL A 161 -35.69 -20.84 -4.43
N TYR A 162 -35.56 -19.84 -3.56
CA TYR A 162 -35.90 -19.95 -2.15
C TYR A 162 -37.43 -20.07 -1.97
N THR A 163 -37.88 -21.19 -1.39
CA THR A 163 -39.31 -21.51 -1.17
C THR A 163 -39.64 -21.84 0.29
N ALA A 164 -38.63 -22.18 1.10
CA ALA A 164 -38.74 -22.48 2.51
C ALA A 164 -37.40 -22.18 3.21
N LYS A 165 -37.42 -22.08 4.55
CA LYS A 165 -36.22 -21.85 5.36
C LYS A 165 -35.12 -22.87 5.04
N LEU A 166 -33.87 -22.41 5.02
CA LEU A 166 -32.70 -23.24 4.76
C LEU A 166 -32.20 -23.85 6.07
N GLY A 167 -32.21 -25.17 6.16
CA GLY A 167 -31.58 -25.90 7.27
C GLY A 167 -30.10 -26.10 6.99
N LEU A 168 -29.23 -25.53 7.83
CA LEU A 168 -27.78 -25.70 7.77
C LEU A 168 -27.32 -26.68 8.84
N SER A 169 -26.41 -27.58 8.46
CA SER A 169 -25.76 -28.54 9.36
C SER A 169 -24.23 -28.56 9.23
N ASN A 170 -23.66 -27.61 8.48
CA ASN A 170 -22.24 -27.45 8.25
C ASN A 170 -21.92 -25.97 7.95
N THR A 171 -20.66 -25.56 8.09
CA THR A 171 -20.22 -24.22 7.69
C THR A 171 -20.64 -23.97 6.24
N THR A 172 -21.36 -22.87 6.00
CA THR A 172 -21.99 -22.59 4.71
C THR A 172 -21.96 -21.08 4.42
N PRO A 173 -21.40 -20.64 3.29
CA PRO A 173 -21.61 -19.30 2.77
C PRO A 173 -22.93 -19.28 1.99
N ILE A 174 -23.77 -18.28 2.19
CA ILE A 174 -25.00 -18.09 1.42
C ILE A 174 -24.88 -16.78 0.66
N LYS A 175 -25.06 -16.83 -0.66
CA LYS A 175 -25.32 -15.66 -1.49
C LYS A 175 -26.75 -15.72 -2.02
N ALA A 176 -27.46 -14.60 -2.00
CA ALA A 176 -28.84 -14.53 -2.46
C ALA A 176 -29.13 -13.20 -3.16
N ARG A 177 -30.01 -13.21 -4.14
CA ARG A 177 -30.53 -11.99 -4.77
C ARG A 177 -31.95 -12.18 -5.29
N LEU A 178 -32.64 -11.06 -5.54
CA LEU A 178 -33.90 -11.08 -6.27
C LEU A 178 -33.67 -11.15 -7.78
N VAL A 179 -34.49 -11.93 -8.47
CA VAL A 179 -34.52 -12.01 -9.93
C VAL A 179 -35.98 -11.88 -10.40
N HIS A 180 -36.23 -10.90 -11.26
CA HIS A 180 -37.50 -10.67 -11.95
C HIS A 180 -37.59 -11.58 -13.19
N PRO A 181 -38.77 -12.08 -13.56
CA PRO A 181 -38.98 -12.83 -14.81
C PRO A 181 -38.49 -12.10 -16.08
N ASP A 182 -38.51 -10.77 -16.08
CA ASP A 182 -38.06 -9.91 -17.20
C ASP A 182 -36.53 -9.66 -17.20
N GLY A 183 -35.79 -10.34 -16.32
CA GLY A 183 -34.32 -10.26 -16.25
C GLY A 183 -33.77 -9.19 -15.31
N GLY A 184 -34.61 -8.35 -14.69
CA GLY A 184 -34.21 -7.45 -13.61
C GLY A 184 -33.63 -8.22 -12.42
N MET A 185 -32.51 -7.75 -11.87
CA MET A 185 -31.78 -8.42 -10.78
C MET A 185 -31.46 -7.41 -9.68
N GLY A 186 -31.46 -7.88 -8.44
CA GLY A 186 -31.07 -7.09 -7.28
C GLY A 186 -29.59 -7.24 -6.95
N PRO A 187 -29.06 -6.42 -6.02
CA PRO A 187 -27.73 -6.65 -5.48
C PRO A 187 -27.64 -8.03 -4.83
N VAL A 188 -26.44 -8.59 -4.84
CA VAL A 188 -26.16 -9.87 -4.19
C VAL A 188 -25.93 -9.60 -2.71
N GLY A 189 -26.80 -10.13 -1.86
CA GLY A 189 -26.56 -10.16 -0.42
C GLY A 189 -25.79 -11.42 -0.04
N SER A 190 -24.92 -11.33 0.97
CA SER A 190 -24.13 -12.46 1.46
C SER A 190 -24.15 -12.60 2.99
N ALA A 191 -24.12 -13.84 3.47
CA ALA A 191 -23.96 -14.17 4.89
C ALA A 191 -23.14 -15.45 5.04
N MET A 192 -22.36 -15.55 6.13
CA MET A 192 -21.52 -16.70 6.42
C MET A 192 -21.89 -17.31 7.76
N TYR A 193 -22.09 -18.63 7.78
CA TYR A 193 -22.49 -19.37 8.96
C TYR A 193 -21.43 -20.42 9.28
N PHE A 194 -20.88 -20.39 10.49
CA PHE A 194 -19.76 -21.25 10.88
C PHE A 194 -20.23 -22.31 11.87
N GLU A 195 -20.14 -23.58 11.50
CA GLU A 195 -20.44 -24.67 12.43
C GLU A 195 -19.29 -24.83 13.42
N THR A 196 -19.60 -24.95 14.71
CA THR A 196 -18.62 -25.15 15.78
C THR A 196 -18.92 -26.41 16.59
N GLN A 197 -17.86 -27.03 17.11
CA GLN A 197 -17.95 -28.15 18.05
C GLN A 197 -18.02 -27.67 19.49
N ARG A 198 -18.59 -28.52 20.37
CA ARG A 198 -18.67 -28.28 21.83
C ARG A 198 -17.30 -28.05 22.49
N SER A 199 -16.20 -28.49 21.87
CA SER A 199 -14.84 -28.22 22.34
C SER A 199 -14.54 -26.72 22.47
N LEU A 200 -15.27 -25.86 21.75
CA LEU A 200 -15.08 -24.41 21.76
C LEU A 200 -15.97 -23.67 22.76
N ASN A 201 -16.90 -24.34 23.45
CA ASN A 201 -17.84 -23.69 24.37
C ASN A 201 -17.15 -22.90 25.49
N ASN A 202 -15.99 -23.38 25.93
CA ASN A 202 -15.20 -22.76 26.99
C ASN A 202 -14.01 -21.97 26.46
N ALA A 203 -13.83 -21.87 25.13
CA ALA A 203 -12.79 -21.04 24.55
C ALA A 203 -13.08 -19.57 24.89
N SER A 204 -12.08 -18.90 25.46
CA SER A 204 -12.16 -17.49 25.78
C SER A 204 -10.79 -16.85 25.72
N SER A 205 -10.74 -15.62 25.22
CA SER A 205 -9.51 -14.82 25.14
C SER A 205 -9.78 -13.36 25.41
N ASN A 206 -8.75 -12.65 25.85
CA ASN A 206 -8.72 -11.19 25.84
C ASN A 206 -8.40 -10.61 24.45
N LEU A 207 -7.94 -11.44 23.50
CA LEU A 207 -7.68 -11.05 22.12
C LEU A 207 -8.87 -11.36 21.20
N PRO A 208 -9.09 -10.58 20.12
CA PRO A 208 -10.03 -10.92 19.06
C PRO A 208 -9.76 -12.30 18.45
N TYR A 209 -10.82 -12.96 17.99
CA TYR A 209 -10.72 -14.16 17.17
C TYR A 209 -10.86 -13.84 15.70
N ILE A 210 -10.04 -14.47 14.88
CA ILE A 210 -10.22 -14.56 13.43
C ILE A 210 -10.44 -16.01 13.07
N ILE A 211 -11.62 -16.32 12.52
CA ILE A 211 -11.98 -17.63 12.01
C ILE A 211 -11.78 -17.61 10.50
N LEU A 212 -11.10 -18.61 9.98
CA LEU A 212 -10.93 -18.86 8.55
C LEU A 212 -11.40 -20.28 8.26
N ASP A 213 -12.30 -20.43 7.30
CA ASP A 213 -12.79 -21.74 6.84
C ASP A 213 -12.68 -21.80 5.31
N ASN A 214 -11.91 -22.76 4.80
CA ASN A 214 -11.72 -22.97 3.37
C ASN A 214 -12.40 -24.26 2.87
N TYR A 215 -13.42 -24.73 3.60
CA TYR A 215 -14.32 -25.79 3.12
C TYR A 215 -13.66 -27.13 2.83
N GLY A 216 -12.50 -27.40 3.44
CA GLY A 216 -11.77 -28.66 3.24
C GLY A 216 -10.72 -28.60 2.14
N ASP A 217 -10.41 -27.41 1.61
CA ASP A 217 -9.41 -27.24 0.55
C ASP A 217 -7.95 -27.35 1.03
N GLY A 218 -7.74 -27.82 2.26
CA GLY A 218 -6.42 -28.16 2.79
C GLY A 218 -5.56 -26.94 3.13
N ARG A 219 -4.25 -27.13 3.17
CA ARG A 219 -3.31 -26.06 3.54
C ARG A 219 -3.35 -24.95 2.46
N PRO A 220 -3.49 -23.66 2.83
CA PRO A 220 -3.44 -22.58 1.86
C PRO A 220 -2.15 -22.62 1.01
N PRO A 221 -2.24 -22.38 -0.30
CA PRO A 221 -1.10 -22.42 -1.21
C PRO A 221 -0.17 -21.21 -1.00
N SER A 222 1.00 -21.17 -1.67
CA SER A 222 1.93 -20.02 -1.61
C SER A 222 1.88 -19.08 -2.82
N GLY A 223 1.18 -19.48 -3.88
CA GLY A 223 1.08 -18.73 -5.14
C GLY A 223 -0.20 -17.90 -5.19
N ASP A 224 -1.23 -18.48 -5.78
CA ASP A 224 -2.53 -17.84 -5.96
C ASP A 224 -3.36 -17.85 -4.67
N TYR A 225 -4.32 -16.95 -4.58
CA TYR A 225 -5.28 -16.94 -3.48
C TYR A 225 -6.24 -18.13 -3.60
N GLN A 226 -6.43 -18.82 -2.48
CA GLN A 226 -7.49 -19.81 -2.31
C GLN A 226 -8.67 -19.15 -1.61
N MET A 227 -9.90 -19.45 -2.03
CA MET A 227 -11.10 -18.90 -1.40
C MET A 227 -11.32 -19.47 -0.01
N ALA A 228 -11.78 -18.61 0.90
CA ALA A 228 -12.23 -18.97 2.24
C ALA A 228 -13.32 -18.00 2.71
N SER A 229 -13.94 -18.31 3.84
CA SER A 229 -14.75 -17.35 4.59
C SER A 229 -14.09 -16.96 5.88
N MET A 230 -14.18 -15.68 6.20
CA MET A 230 -13.64 -15.09 7.41
C MET A 230 -14.76 -14.62 8.33
N ALA A 231 -14.58 -14.81 9.63
CA ALA A 231 -15.28 -14.06 10.66
C ALA A 231 -14.30 -13.46 11.68
N ILE A 232 -14.60 -12.25 12.14
CA ILE A 232 -13.89 -11.59 13.24
C ILE A 232 -14.84 -11.47 14.43
N ILE A 233 -14.42 -11.96 15.59
CA ILE A 233 -15.13 -11.81 16.86
C ILE A 233 -14.28 -10.97 17.80
N GLU A 234 -14.73 -9.74 18.05
CA GLU A 234 -14.06 -8.82 18.96
C GLU A 234 -14.46 -9.06 20.43
N PRO A 235 -13.60 -8.71 21.40
CA PRO A 235 -13.91 -8.92 22.80
C PRO A 235 -15.13 -8.11 23.27
N SER A 236 -16.15 -8.79 23.80
CA SER A 236 -17.28 -8.17 24.49
C SER A 236 -17.05 -8.25 26.00
N ASN A 237 -17.12 -7.12 26.70
CA ASN A 237 -16.75 -7.02 28.12
C ASN A 237 -15.35 -7.60 28.41
N GLY A 238 -14.40 -7.31 27.51
CA GLY A 238 -13.01 -7.74 27.60
C GLY A 238 -12.74 -9.19 27.22
N ARG A 239 -13.74 -9.96 26.75
CA ARG A 239 -13.55 -11.37 26.33
C ARG A 239 -14.14 -11.66 24.95
N SER A 240 -13.35 -12.29 24.08
CA SER A 240 -13.86 -12.98 22.88
C SER A 240 -14.27 -14.40 23.24
N ARG A 241 -15.41 -14.83 22.71
CA ARG A 241 -16.02 -16.17 22.81
C ARG A 241 -16.75 -16.46 21.51
N PHE A 242 -16.82 -17.72 21.09
CA PHE A 242 -17.52 -18.07 19.85
C PHE A 242 -19.00 -17.65 19.86
N GLY A 243 -19.67 -17.64 21.02
CA GLY A 243 -21.05 -17.15 21.13
C GLY A 243 -21.22 -15.62 21.14
N ASN A 244 -20.15 -14.84 20.96
CA ASN A 244 -20.29 -13.40 20.75
C ASN A 244 -20.72 -13.10 19.31
N GLU A 245 -21.24 -11.88 19.10
CA GLU A 245 -21.58 -11.40 17.77
C GLU A 245 -20.34 -11.31 16.87
N ILE A 246 -20.52 -11.62 15.58
CA ILE A 246 -19.48 -11.47 14.57
C ILE A 246 -19.43 -9.99 14.16
N ALA A 247 -18.30 -9.35 14.42
CA ALA A 247 -18.08 -7.94 14.08
C ALA A 247 -17.89 -7.73 12.57
N VAL A 248 -17.18 -8.65 11.92
CA VAL A 248 -16.95 -8.63 10.46
C VAL A 248 -17.06 -10.04 9.91
N ALA A 249 -17.80 -10.22 8.82
CA ALA A 249 -17.81 -11.44 8.03
C ALA A 249 -17.56 -11.09 6.56
N SER A 250 -16.67 -11.82 5.90
CA SER A 250 -16.36 -11.60 4.48
C SER A 250 -15.94 -12.89 3.80
N GLN A 251 -16.18 -12.98 2.49
CA GLN A 251 -15.42 -13.88 1.64
C GLN A 251 -14.01 -13.31 1.51
N VAL A 252 -13.01 -14.20 1.46
CA VAL A 252 -11.61 -13.80 1.43
C VAL A 252 -10.79 -14.73 0.54
N GLY A 253 -9.77 -14.18 -0.11
CA GLY A 253 -8.63 -14.92 -0.62
C GLY A 253 -7.58 -15.13 0.48
N ILE A 254 -7.13 -16.36 0.68
CA ILE A 254 -6.01 -16.69 1.58
C ILE A 254 -4.87 -17.37 0.84
N LYS A 255 -3.63 -17.03 1.21
CA LYS A 255 -2.42 -17.77 0.81
C LYS A 255 -1.33 -17.66 1.85
N THR A 256 -0.48 -18.66 1.94
CA THR A 256 0.76 -18.58 2.72
C THR A 256 1.68 -17.51 2.16
N ARG A 257 2.42 -16.84 3.05
CA ARG A 257 3.39 -15.81 2.69
C ARG A 257 4.71 -16.02 3.41
N GLY A 258 5.75 -15.40 2.85
CA GLY A 258 7.12 -15.45 3.34
C GLY A 258 7.98 -16.40 2.52
N SER A 259 9.11 -15.90 2.01
CA SER A 259 9.97 -16.66 1.10
C SER A 259 10.67 -17.84 1.80
N SER A 260 11.32 -17.59 2.94
CA SER A 260 12.04 -18.64 3.69
C SER A 260 11.20 -19.30 4.79
N THR A 261 10.03 -18.73 5.11
CA THR A 261 9.20 -19.10 6.26
C THR A 261 7.85 -19.70 5.87
N GLY A 262 7.42 -19.57 4.61
CA GLY A 262 6.11 -20.04 4.14
C GLY A 262 5.88 -21.55 4.25
N GLY A 263 6.96 -22.35 4.27
CA GLY A 263 6.90 -23.80 4.46
C GLY A 263 6.70 -24.27 5.92
N ARG A 264 6.72 -23.37 6.90
CA ARG A 264 6.57 -23.73 8.33
C ARG A 264 5.17 -24.24 8.64
N SER A 265 5.03 -25.08 9.66
CA SER A 265 3.71 -25.57 10.09
C SER A 265 2.79 -24.43 10.52
N LYS A 266 3.34 -23.40 11.17
CA LYS A 266 2.69 -22.10 11.36
C LYS A 266 3.16 -21.14 10.28
N ALA A 267 2.37 -20.99 9.23
CA ALA A 267 2.66 -20.04 8.17
C ALA A 267 2.01 -18.69 8.46
N SER A 268 2.69 -17.60 8.10
CA SER A 268 2.02 -16.30 7.93
C SER A 268 1.11 -16.36 6.70
N LEU A 269 0.00 -15.61 6.72
CA LEU A 269 -0.99 -15.61 5.63
C LEU A 269 -1.14 -14.21 5.03
N SER A 270 -1.34 -14.16 3.72
CA SER A 270 -2.00 -13.05 3.04
C SER A 270 -3.48 -13.29 3.03
N LEU A 271 -4.23 -12.22 3.28
CA LEU A 271 -5.67 -12.20 3.37
C LEU A 271 -6.15 -11.04 2.47
N GLU A 272 -6.97 -11.34 1.49
CA GLU A 272 -7.57 -10.36 0.58
C GLU A 272 -9.09 -10.44 0.76
N LEU A 273 -9.71 -9.34 1.15
CA LEU A 273 -11.15 -9.28 1.37
C LEU A 273 -11.86 -9.14 0.02
N HIS A 274 -12.86 -9.97 -0.21
CA HIS A 274 -13.61 -9.99 -1.46
C HIS A 274 -15.08 -9.63 -1.26
N ASP A 275 -15.63 -8.94 -2.25
CA ASP A 275 -17.06 -8.71 -2.37
C ASP A 275 -17.79 -9.94 -2.89
N GLU A 276 -19.09 -9.77 -3.13
CA GLU A 276 -19.95 -10.85 -3.57
C GLU A 276 -19.60 -11.36 -4.98
N PHE A 277 -18.82 -10.61 -5.75
CA PHE A 277 -18.37 -10.93 -7.11
C PHE A 277 -16.92 -11.45 -7.16
N GLY A 278 -16.20 -11.41 -6.04
CA GLY A 278 -14.79 -11.83 -5.97
C GLY A 278 -13.80 -10.69 -6.23
N ASP A 279 -14.28 -9.45 -6.29
CA ASP A 279 -13.45 -8.25 -6.43
C ASP A 279 -13.04 -7.71 -5.04
N ASP A 280 -11.99 -6.90 -4.99
CA ASP A 280 -11.47 -6.31 -3.75
C ASP A 280 -12.53 -5.52 -2.97
N LYS A 281 -12.70 -5.86 -1.69
CA LYS A 281 -13.62 -5.20 -0.76
C LYS A 281 -12.87 -4.53 0.38
N ASN A 282 -12.84 -3.20 0.40
CA ASN A 282 -12.23 -2.48 1.51
C ASN A 282 -13.13 -2.54 2.75
N LEU A 283 -12.62 -3.10 3.86
CA LEU A 283 -13.28 -3.06 5.17
C LEU A 283 -12.30 -2.62 6.26
N SER A 284 -12.81 -1.90 7.26
CA SER A 284 -12.06 -1.61 8.49
C SER A 284 -12.06 -2.85 9.39
N LEU A 285 -10.87 -3.29 9.79
CA LEU A 285 -10.70 -4.44 10.67
C LEU A 285 -10.13 -3.99 12.03
N ILE A 286 -10.86 -4.26 13.12
CA ILE A 286 -10.38 -4.08 14.52
C ILE A 286 -9.84 -2.66 14.77
N GLY A 287 -10.56 -1.67 14.24
CA GLY A 287 -10.25 -0.24 14.37
C GLY A 287 -9.06 0.26 13.53
N MET A 288 -8.58 -0.51 12.55
CA MET A 288 -7.63 -0.05 11.54
C MET A 288 -8.39 0.43 10.28
N PRO A 289 -7.85 1.40 9.50
CA PRO A 289 -8.51 1.91 8.30
C PRO A 289 -8.89 0.87 7.27
N SER A 290 -9.84 1.27 6.44
CA SER A 290 -10.51 0.39 5.50
C SER A 290 -9.61 0.02 4.33
N GLU A 291 -9.38 -1.28 4.12
CA GLU A 291 -8.54 -1.81 3.05
C GLU A 291 -8.92 -3.25 2.71
N SER A 292 -8.59 -3.71 1.49
CA SER A 292 -8.87 -5.08 1.05
C SER A 292 -7.75 -6.05 1.44
N ASP A 293 -6.52 -5.54 1.49
CA ASP A 293 -5.31 -6.34 1.57
C ASP A 293 -4.69 -6.34 2.98
N TRP A 294 -4.61 -7.52 3.59
CA TRP A 294 -4.15 -7.71 4.98
C TRP A 294 -3.10 -8.83 5.10
N VAL A 295 -2.42 -8.82 6.24
CA VAL A 295 -1.43 -9.82 6.61
C VAL A 295 -1.76 -10.38 7.98
N LEU A 296 -1.84 -11.71 8.08
CA LEU A 296 -1.76 -12.41 9.35
C LEU A 296 -0.31 -12.86 9.52
N TRP A 297 0.49 -12.09 10.28
CA TRP A 297 1.86 -12.47 10.60
C TRP A 297 1.89 -13.40 11.80
N GLY A 298 2.38 -14.62 11.58
CA GLY A 298 2.48 -15.67 12.59
C GLY A 298 3.90 -15.81 13.10
N PRO A 299 4.30 -15.16 14.22
CA PRO A 299 5.61 -15.38 14.80
C PRO A 299 5.79 -16.86 15.15
N TYR A 300 6.97 -17.39 14.81
CA TYR A 300 7.28 -18.80 14.97
C TYR A 300 8.59 -18.99 15.73
N ASN A 301 9.61 -19.61 15.15
CA ASN A 301 10.78 -20.01 15.93
C ASN A 301 11.73 -18.85 16.24
N PHE A 302 11.83 -17.82 15.39
CA PHE A 302 12.76 -16.71 15.61
C PHE A 302 12.33 -15.77 16.73
N ASP A 303 11.03 -15.53 16.84
CA ASP A 303 10.44 -14.66 17.84
C ASP A 303 9.53 -15.47 18.79
N LEU A 304 10.04 -15.72 19.99
CA LEU A 304 9.28 -16.38 21.07
C LEU A 304 8.54 -15.38 21.98
N SER A 305 8.80 -14.08 21.84
CA SER A 305 8.06 -12.99 22.51
C SER A 305 6.72 -12.71 21.82
N LEU A 306 6.62 -13.07 20.53
CA LEU A 306 5.50 -12.87 19.63
C LEU A 306 5.25 -11.40 19.20
N MET A 307 6.17 -10.48 19.52
CA MET A 307 5.95 -9.04 19.37
C MET A 307 7.02 -8.27 18.60
N HIS A 308 8.05 -8.89 18.02
CA HIS A 308 9.18 -8.15 17.41
C HIS A 308 8.74 -7.16 16.32
N ASN A 309 7.91 -7.60 15.37
CA ASN A 309 7.35 -6.73 14.33
C ASN A 309 6.41 -5.65 14.91
N PRO A 310 5.36 -6.01 15.69
CA PRO A 310 4.51 -5.01 16.35
C PRO A 310 5.28 -3.95 17.15
N PHE A 311 6.29 -4.35 17.92
CA PHE A 311 7.11 -3.48 18.78
C PHE A 311 7.81 -2.39 17.96
N ILE A 312 8.57 -2.77 16.93
CA ILE A 312 9.35 -1.81 16.17
C ILE A 312 8.45 -0.95 15.26
N PHE A 313 7.32 -1.50 14.77
CA PHE A 313 6.33 -0.71 14.04
C PHE A 313 5.68 0.35 14.93
N GLU A 314 5.40 0.02 16.19
CA GLU A 314 4.94 1.02 17.18
C GLU A 314 5.98 2.10 17.41
N LEU A 315 7.24 1.71 17.61
CA LEU A 315 8.33 2.66 17.81
C LEU A 315 8.50 3.61 16.60
N SER A 316 8.38 3.09 15.37
CA SER A 316 8.38 3.89 14.14
C SER A 316 7.24 4.92 14.11
N ARG A 317 6.02 4.50 14.47
CA ARG A 317 4.87 5.42 14.50
C ARG A 317 5.03 6.51 15.55
N GLN A 318 5.60 6.21 16.72
CA GLN A 318 5.85 7.22 17.76
C GLN A 318 6.84 8.31 17.33
N ILE A 319 7.74 8.01 16.39
CA ILE A 319 8.66 9.02 15.81
C ILE A 319 8.12 9.71 14.56
N GLY A 320 6.84 9.48 14.22
CA GLY A 320 6.15 10.12 13.11
C GLY A 320 6.37 9.45 11.75
N ARG A 321 6.85 8.20 11.70
CA ARG A 321 7.05 7.45 10.46
C ARG A 321 6.01 6.35 10.34
N TYR A 322 5.26 6.34 9.22
CA TYR A 322 4.34 5.26 8.93
C TYR A 322 5.07 3.91 8.99
N ALA A 323 4.48 3.00 9.75
CA ALA A 323 4.76 1.57 9.74
C ALA A 323 3.42 0.85 9.97
N PRO A 324 3.21 -0.32 9.36
CA PRO A 324 1.95 -1.05 9.42
C PRO A 324 1.39 -1.13 10.83
N ARG A 325 0.15 -0.67 11.00
CA ARG A 325 -0.60 -0.86 12.24
C ARG A 325 -0.84 -2.34 12.47
N THR A 326 -0.91 -2.71 13.74
CA THR A 326 -1.05 -4.10 14.14
C THR A 326 -2.09 -4.28 15.24
N ARG A 327 -2.73 -5.44 15.26
CA ARG A 327 -3.58 -5.94 16.35
C ARG A 327 -3.23 -7.40 16.62
N PHE A 328 -2.98 -7.76 17.88
CA PHE A 328 -2.83 -9.17 18.24
C PHE A 328 -4.18 -9.87 18.18
N VAL A 329 -4.21 -11.06 17.58
CA VAL A 329 -5.41 -11.88 17.38
C VAL A 329 -5.08 -13.35 17.58
N GLU A 330 -6.09 -14.15 17.90
CA GLU A 330 -6.01 -15.60 17.86
C GLU A 330 -6.72 -16.13 16.62
N VAL A 331 -5.98 -16.87 15.78
CA VAL A 331 -6.50 -17.40 14.52
C VAL A 331 -6.97 -18.83 14.72
N TYR A 332 -8.14 -19.14 14.17
CA TYR A 332 -8.67 -20.48 13.98
C TYR A 332 -8.75 -20.73 12.48
N LEU A 333 -8.02 -21.72 11.97
CA LEU A 333 -7.95 -22.05 10.56
C LEU A 333 -8.46 -23.48 10.35
N ASN A 334 -9.70 -23.58 9.87
CA ASN A 334 -10.32 -24.84 9.51
C ASN A 334 -9.99 -25.18 8.05
N THR A 335 -9.28 -26.29 7.85
CA THR A 335 -8.90 -26.75 6.51
C THR A 335 -9.41 -28.13 6.15
N ASN A 336 -10.28 -28.71 6.99
CA ASN A 336 -10.69 -30.10 6.86
C ASN A 336 -12.17 -30.25 6.41
N GLY A 337 -12.93 -29.15 6.37
CA GLY A 337 -14.33 -29.12 5.91
C GLY A 337 -15.36 -29.61 6.92
N GLY A 338 -14.94 -30.05 8.11
CA GLY A 338 -15.82 -30.38 9.23
C GLY A 338 -16.13 -29.17 10.11
N ALA A 339 -16.90 -29.39 11.17
CA ALA A 339 -17.20 -28.35 12.17
C ALA A 339 -15.92 -27.84 12.86
N LEU A 340 -15.81 -26.51 13.01
CA LEU A 340 -14.69 -25.84 13.66
C LEU A 340 -14.51 -26.34 15.10
N SER A 341 -13.30 -26.75 15.45
CA SER A 341 -12.96 -27.38 16.73
C SER A 341 -11.78 -26.69 17.43
N SER A 342 -11.46 -27.13 18.64
CA SER A 342 -10.22 -26.69 19.30
C SER A 342 -8.95 -27.15 18.56
N GLY A 343 -9.06 -28.17 17.70
CA GLY A 343 -7.96 -28.66 16.87
C GLY A 343 -7.55 -27.70 15.75
N ASP A 344 -8.44 -26.78 15.38
CA ASP A 344 -8.25 -25.78 14.31
C ASP A 344 -7.63 -24.48 14.83
N TYR A 345 -7.38 -24.37 16.14
CA TYR A 345 -6.61 -23.26 16.70
C TYR A 345 -5.22 -23.19 16.06
N PHE A 346 -4.94 -22.07 15.40
CA PHE A 346 -3.73 -21.84 14.61
C PHE A 346 -2.70 -20.96 15.34
N GLY A 347 -3.05 -20.41 16.50
CA GLY A 347 -2.12 -19.67 17.35
C GLY A 347 -2.36 -18.16 17.35
N VAL A 348 -1.43 -17.46 17.99
CA VAL A 348 -1.41 -15.99 18.04
C VAL A 348 -0.79 -15.44 16.76
N TYR A 349 -1.43 -14.45 16.18
CA TYR A 349 -0.96 -13.69 15.03
C TYR A 349 -1.00 -12.20 15.36
N ALA A 350 -0.21 -11.39 14.64
CA ALA A 350 -0.51 -9.99 14.48
C ALA A 350 -1.24 -9.81 13.15
N LEU A 351 -2.51 -9.39 13.19
CA LEU A 351 -3.17 -8.81 12.03
C LEU A 351 -2.48 -7.48 11.75
N MET A 352 -1.95 -7.32 10.54
CA MET A 352 -1.24 -6.12 10.14
C MET A 352 -1.61 -5.69 8.72
N GLU A 353 -1.42 -4.42 8.46
CA GLU A 353 -1.60 -3.83 7.14
C GLU A 353 -0.56 -4.38 6.16
N LYS A 354 -0.98 -4.63 4.93
CA LYS A 354 -0.04 -4.82 3.82
C LYS A 354 0.55 -3.45 3.46
N ILE A 355 1.85 -3.39 3.16
CA ILE A 355 2.44 -2.17 2.61
C ILE A 355 1.91 -2.00 1.19
N ASP A 356 1.06 -1.01 0.99
CA ASP A 356 0.51 -0.63 -0.30
C ASP A 356 0.23 0.89 -0.35
N ARG A 357 -0.13 1.36 -1.55
CA ARG A 357 -0.52 2.74 -1.83
C ARG A 357 -1.91 3.01 -1.28
N ASP A 358 -1.99 3.80 -0.22
CA ASP A 358 -3.22 4.35 0.31
C ASP A 358 -2.93 5.61 1.13
N ALA A 359 -3.90 6.52 1.25
CA ALA A 359 -3.75 7.75 2.03
C ALA A 359 -3.51 7.47 3.53
N ASP A 360 -4.05 6.36 4.04
CA ASP A 360 -3.82 5.90 5.41
C ASP A 360 -2.60 4.96 5.53
N ARG A 361 -1.90 4.66 4.44
CA ARG A 361 -0.71 3.79 4.38
C ARG A 361 0.50 4.53 3.82
N VAL A 362 1.03 4.11 2.66
CA VAL A 362 2.08 4.84 1.94
C VAL A 362 1.38 5.80 0.97
N ASP A 363 1.30 7.06 1.38
CA ASP A 363 0.64 8.11 0.61
C ASP A 363 1.52 8.57 -0.56
N VAL A 364 1.34 7.92 -1.71
CA VAL A 364 1.91 8.31 -2.99
C VAL A 364 0.84 8.33 -4.08
N GLU A 365 1.05 9.15 -5.10
CA GLU A 365 0.04 9.45 -6.10
C GLU A 365 -0.24 8.25 -7.00
N LYS A 366 -1.52 8.06 -7.36
CA LYS A 366 -1.94 7.04 -8.32
C LYS A 366 -1.35 7.31 -9.71
N LEU A 367 -0.91 6.23 -10.37
CA LEU A 367 -0.37 6.26 -11.73
C LEU A 367 -1.38 5.79 -12.77
N PHE A 368 -1.44 6.54 -13.86
CA PHE A 368 -2.34 6.34 -14.99
C PHE A 368 -1.53 6.20 -16.29
N SER A 369 -2.03 5.43 -17.25
CA SER A 369 -1.36 5.20 -18.53
C SER A 369 -1.18 6.47 -19.35
N GLU A 370 -2.00 7.48 -19.10
CA GLU A 370 -2.03 8.76 -19.82
C GLU A 370 -0.92 9.71 -19.36
N HIS A 371 -0.26 9.41 -18.23
CA HIS A 371 0.87 10.19 -17.72
C HIS A 371 2.12 9.91 -18.55
N LYS A 372 2.55 10.89 -19.36
CA LYS A 372 3.68 10.74 -20.30
C LYS A 372 4.88 11.65 -20.01
N ALA A 373 4.76 12.62 -19.12
CA ALA A 373 5.78 13.63 -18.87
C ALA A 373 5.84 14.05 -17.39
N ILE A 374 6.79 14.94 -17.08
CA ILE A 374 6.90 15.59 -15.77
C ILE A 374 5.79 16.66 -15.68
N PRO A 375 5.12 16.82 -14.53
CA PRO A 375 5.42 16.19 -13.24
C PRO A 375 4.90 14.77 -13.04
N GLU A 376 4.00 14.27 -13.88
CA GLU A 376 3.21 13.07 -13.61
C GLU A 376 4.04 11.78 -13.47
N VAL A 377 5.15 11.66 -14.21
CA VAL A 377 6.05 10.48 -14.17
C VAL A 377 7.15 10.57 -13.10
N SER A 378 7.24 11.68 -12.36
CA SER A 378 8.36 11.95 -11.45
C SER A 378 8.30 11.22 -10.11
N GLY A 379 7.18 10.58 -9.78
CA GLY A 379 6.95 9.84 -8.54
C GLY A 379 5.62 9.09 -8.60
N GLY A 380 5.10 8.66 -7.45
CA GLY A 380 3.97 7.73 -7.34
C GLY A 380 4.42 6.26 -7.20
N TYR A 381 5.68 6.03 -6.79
CA TYR A 381 6.29 4.70 -6.75
C TYR A 381 6.51 4.21 -5.32
N ILE A 382 6.21 2.95 -5.06
CA ILE A 382 6.65 2.18 -3.89
C ILE A 382 7.52 1.04 -4.39
N LEU A 383 8.69 0.88 -3.82
CA LEU A 383 9.73 -0.04 -4.25
C LEU A 383 10.30 -0.77 -3.04
N LYS A 384 11.01 -1.88 -3.28
CA LYS A 384 11.76 -2.58 -2.25
C LYS A 384 13.11 -3.10 -2.77
N ILE A 385 14.12 -3.13 -1.91
CA ILE A 385 15.28 -4.00 -2.07
C ILE A 385 14.97 -5.26 -1.25
N ASP A 386 14.58 -6.31 -1.95
CA ASP A 386 14.18 -7.58 -1.38
C ASP A 386 14.19 -8.69 -2.45
N ARG A 387 13.83 -9.90 -2.05
CA ARG A 387 13.47 -10.99 -2.94
C ARG A 387 12.29 -10.58 -3.83
N ALA A 388 12.29 -11.08 -5.07
CA ALA A 388 11.17 -10.90 -5.97
C ALA A 388 9.95 -11.67 -5.45
N ASP A 389 8.76 -11.09 -5.66
CA ASP A 389 7.51 -11.82 -5.47
C ASP A 389 7.37 -12.89 -6.57
N PRO A 390 6.52 -13.92 -6.40
CA PRO A 390 6.29 -14.91 -7.47
C PRO A 390 5.83 -14.22 -8.77
N GLY A 391 6.54 -14.48 -9.87
CA GLY A 391 6.29 -13.85 -11.18
C GLY A 391 7.13 -12.61 -11.46
N ASP A 392 7.65 -11.95 -10.42
CA ASP A 392 8.44 -10.73 -10.54
C ASP A 392 9.94 -11.03 -10.80
N SER A 393 10.60 -10.13 -11.51
CA SER A 393 12.04 -10.16 -11.78
C SER A 393 12.76 -8.93 -11.23
N GLY A 394 12.03 -7.82 -11.09
CA GLY A 394 12.53 -6.50 -10.72
C GLY A 394 13.42 -5.87 -11.78
N PHE A 395 14.17 -4.86 -11.37
CA PHE A 395 15.05 -4.13 -12.26
C PHE A 395 16.34 -3.68 -11.60
N SER A 396 17.41 -3.59 -12.40
CA SER A 396 18.68 -3.02 -11.96
C SER A 396 18.72 -1.51 -12.17
N ALA A 397 18.99 -0.76 -11.11
CA ALA A 397 19.25 0.68 -11.14
C ALA A 397 20.11 1.09 -9.95
N ALA A 398 20.92 2.14 -10.09
CA ALA A 398 21.71 2.71 -9.00
C ALA A 398 22.63 1.71 -8.26
N GLY A 399 23.02 0.60 -8.90
CA GLY A 399 23.85 -0.46 -8.30
C GLY A 399 23.08 -1.43 -7.40
N GLN A 400 21.74 -1.43 -7.47
CA GLN A 400 20.85 -2.32 -6.72
C GLN A 400 19.92 -3.09 -7.64
N ASN A 401 19.41 -4.23 -7.16
CA ASN A 401 18.28 -4.93 -7.75
C ASN A 401 17.01 -4.56 -6.98
N ILE A 402 16.12 -3.80 -7.61
CA ILE A 402 14.95 -3.17 -7.00
C ILE A 402 13.70 -3.87 -7.50
N LYS A 403 12.72 -4.09 -6.63
CA LYS A 403 11.41 -4.67 -6.96
C LYS A 403 10.33 -3.61 -6.89
N TYR A 404 9.32 -3.78 -7.73
CA TYR A 404 8.11 -2.98 -7.71
C TYR A 404 7.17 -3.45 -6.60
N VAL A 405 6.70 -2.52 -5.77
CA VAL A 405 5.60 -2.79 -4.83
C VAL A 405 4.34 -2.14 -5.38
N TYR A 406 4.43 -0.87 -5.77
CA TYR A 406 3.38 -0.12 -6.46
C TYR A 406 3.98 0.84 -7.50
N PRO A 407 3.44 0.89 -8.73
CA PRO A 407 2.57 -0.13 -9.33
C PRO A 407 3.27 -1.49 -9.42
N LYS A 408 2.52 -2.58 -9.61
CA LYS A 408 3.10 -3.93 -9.79
C LYS A 408 3.93 -4.04 -11.08
N GLU A 409 4.89 -4.97 -11.09
CA GLU A 409 5.81 -5.17 -12.22
C GLU A 409 5.06 -5.43 -13.52
N GLU A 410 4.08 -6.33 -13.51
CA GLU A 410 3.20 -6.62 -14.65
C GLU A 410 2.59 -5.36 -15.30
N LYS A 411 2.28 -4.34 -14.49
CA LYS A 411 1.72 -3.08 -14.96
C LYS A 411 2.79 -2.16 -15.53
N MET A 412 3.96 -2.14 -14.89
CA MET A 412 5.11 -1.33 -15.31
C MET A 412 5.74 -1.83 -16.62
N GLU A 413 5.57 -3.11 -16.96
CA GLU A 413 6.08 -3.71 -18.20
C GLU A 413 5.22 -3.39 -19.44
N PHE A 414 4.00 -2.90 -19.28
CA PHE A 414 3.20 -2.47 -20.43
C PHE A 414 3.80 -1.22 -21.08
N SER A 415 3.81 -1.19 -22.42
CA SER A 415 4.35 -0.07 -23.20
C SER A 415 3.67 1.28 -22.91
N ALA A 416 2.46 1.26 -22.36
CA ALA A 416 1.79 2.47 -21.89
C ALA A 416 2.49 3.13 -20.68
N TYR A 417 3.25 2.36 -19.87
CA TYR A 417 3.99 2.80 -18.69
C TYR A 417 5.48 3.05 -18.95
N ASP A 418 5.96 2.87 -20.19
CA ASP A 418 7.34 3.20 -20.63
C ASP A 418 7.87 4.55 -20.09
N PRO A 419 7.10 5.66 -20.14
CA PRO A 419 7.60 6.94 -19.62
C PRO A 419 7.85 6.93 -18.11
N HIS A 420 7.03 6.18 -17.34
CA HIS A 420 7.22 6.01 -15.90
C HIS A 420 8.49 5.23 -15.61
N GLU A 421 8.66 4.08 -16.26
CA GLU A 421 9.83 3.23 -16.07
C GLU A 421 11.13 3.98 -16.39
N LYS A 422 11.17 4.71 -17.51
CA LYS A 422 12.32 5.52 -17.93
C LYS A 422 12.60 6.65 -16.94
N ALA A 423 11.57 7.36 -16.47
CA ALA A 423 11.72 8.43 -15.50
C ALA A 423 12.25 7.92 -14.15
N LEU A 424 11.71 6.80 -13.65
CA LEU A 424 12.14 6.18 -12.40
C LEU A 424 13.61 5.71 -12.47
N ARG A 425 13.98 4.96 -13.52
CA ARG A 425 15.36 4.51 -13.70
C ARG A 425 16.33 5.68 -13.82
N LYS A 426 15.95 6.72 -14.57
CA LYS A 426 16.74 7.94 -14.69
C LYS A 426 16.94 8.61 -13.33
N TYR A 427 15.86 8.77 -12.56
CA TYR A 427 15.92 9.36 -11.22
C TYR A 427 16.90 8.62 -10.30
N LEU A 428 16.79 7.29 -10.23
CA LEU A 428 17.66 6.46 -9.40
C LEU A 428 19.13 6.52 -9.86
N ASN A 429 19.38 6.49 -11.17
CA ASN A 429 20.74 6.59 -11.71
C ASN A 429 21.35 7.98 -11.50
N ASP A 430 20.57 9.06 -11.62
CA ASP A 430 21.00 10.42 -11.32
C ASP A 430 21.33 10.57 -9.83
N MET A 431 20.50 10.00 -8.95
CA MET A 431 20.77 9.92 -7.50
C MET A 431 22.09 9.21 -7.22
N SER A 432 22.30 8.02 -7.81
CA SER A 432 23.53 7.26 -7.62
C SER A 432 24.75 8.00 -8.17
N THR A 433 24.60 8.70 -9.29
CA THR A 433 25.66 9.56 -9.86
C THR A 433 26.03 10.67 -8.89
N ALA A 434 25.04 11.38 -8.32
CA ALA A 434 25.27 12.44 -7.35
C ALA A 434 25.90 11.91 -6.05
N LEU A 435 25.45 10.75 -5.56
CA LEU A 435 25.99 10.10 -4.37
C LEU A 435 27.46 9.68 -4.54
N ASN A 436 27.84 9.26 -5.74
CA ASN A 436 29.21 8.84 -6.04
C ASN A 436 30.13 9.97 -6.54
N ALA A 437 29.59 11.14 -6.88
CA ALA A 437 30.37 12.27 -7.36
C ALA A 437 31.32 12.86 -6.29
N ASN A 438 32.27 13.70 -6.72
CA ASN A 438 33.15 14.45 -5.81
C ASN A 438 32.39 15.51 -5.00
N TYR A 439 31.24 15.98 -5.49
CA TYR A 439 30.38 16.94 -4.83
C TYR A 439 29.23 16.30 -4.03
N TYR A 440 29.29 14.99 -3.74
CA TYR A 440 28.19 14.27 -3.11
C TYR A 440 27.67 14.88 -1.79
N ARG A 441 28.54 15.55 -1.03
CA ARG A 441 28.20 16.26 0.24
C ARG A 441 27.56 17.63 0.05
N ASP A 442 27.44 18.12 -1.18
CA ASP A 442 26.81 19.41 -1.47
C ASP A 442 25.29 19.30 -1.19
N PRO A 443 24.71 20.14 -0.33
CA PRO A 443 23.30 19.99 0.07
C PRO A 443 22.31 20.31 -1.07
N VAL A 444 22.76 21.02 -2.11
CA VAL A 444 21.91 21.42 -3.25
C VAL A 444 22.10 20.50 -4.45
N ARG A 445 23.33 20.05 -4.70
CA ARG A 445 23.70 19.26 -5.90
C ARG A 445 23.95 17.79 -5.63
N GLY A 446 24.32 17.44 -4.40
CA GLY A 446 24.71 16.10 -3.97
C GLY A 446 23.51 15.17 -3.75
N TYR A 447 23.73 14.09 -2.99
CA TYR A 447 22.68 13.07 -2.78
C TYR A 447 21.46 13.63 -2.04
N ALA A 448 21.64 14.65 -1.19
CA ALA A 448 20.55 15.29 -0.45
C ALA A 448 19.49 15.95 -1.35
N LYS A 449 19.79 16.18 -2.64
CA LYS A 449 18.80 16.58 -3.64
C LYS A 449 17.76 15.49 -3.91
N TYR A 450 18.18 14.22 -3.86
CA TYR A 450 17.39 13.06 -4.27
C TYR A 450 16.90 12.22 -3.10
N ILE A 451 17.57 12.27 -1.94
CA ILE A 451 17.21 11.44 -0.78
C ILE A 451 16.60 12.33 0.30
N ASP A 452 15.47 11.90 0.87
CA ASP A 452 14.98 12.43 2.14
C ASP A 452 15.93 11.96 3.25
N VAL A 453 16.84 12.86 3.66
CA VAL A 453 17.88 12.60 4.64
C VAL A 453 17.30 12.24 6.01
N GLU A 454 16.23 12.90 6.42
CA GLU A 454 15.63 12.66 7.74
C GLU A 454 14.94 11.29 7.76
N ALA A 455 14.24 10.92 6.68
CA ALA A 455 13.64 9.59 6.54
C ALA A 455 14.70 8.49 6.48
N ALA A 456 15.82 8.73 5.78
CA ALA A 456 16.93 7.79 5.74
C ALA A 456 17.54 7.56 7.14
N ILE A 457 17.75 8.62 7.92
CA ILE A 457 18.26 8.53 9.29
C ILE A 457 17.30 7.73 10.19
N ASP A 458 16.00 8.07 10.19
CA ASP A 458 15.00 7.37 11.01
C ASP A 458 14.90 5.88 10.64
N HIS A 459 14.86 5.56 9.34
CA HIS A 459 14.82 4.17 8.86
C HIS A 459 16.06 3.38 9.29
N HIS A 460 17.24 4.00 9.21
CA HIS A 460 18.48 3.35 9.62
C HIS A 460 18.53 3.14 11.14
N LEU A 461 18.16 4.15 11.93
CA LEU A 461 18.14 4.07 13.39
C LEU A 461 17.24 2.94 13.88
N LEU A 462 16.01 2.83 13.36
CA LEU A 462 15.08 1.75 13.73
C LEU A 462 15.66 0.36 13.44
N ASN A 463 16.30 0.17 12.28
CA ASN A 463 16.96 -1.09 11.93
C ASN A 463 18.19 -1.39 12.79
N VAL A 464 18.99 -0.38 13.12
CA VAL A 464 20.21 -0.54 13.94
C VAL A 464 19.86 -0.81 15.41
N VAL A 465 18.88 -0.10 15.98
CA VAL A 465 18.41 -0.32 17.35
C VAL A 465 17.83 -1.72 17.50
N ALA A 466 17.04 -2.19 16.52
CA ALA A 466 16.53 -3.55 16.54
C ALA A 466 17.61 -4.61 16.22
N PHE A 467 18.75 -4.21 15.65
CA PHE A 467 19.73 -5.10 15.04
C PHE A 467 19.07 -6.06 14.04
N ASN A 468 18.29 -5.50 13.12
CA ASN A 468 17.70 -6.28 12.04
C ASN A 468 18.80 -6.80 11.10
N VAL A 469 19.06 -8.10 11.16
CA VAL A 469 20.19 -8.75 10.49
C VAL A 469 20.06 -8.77 8.96
N ASP A 470 18.86 -8.55 8.45
CA ASP A 470 18.55 -8.57 7.02
C ASP A 470 18.25 -7.15 6.46
N ALA A 471 18.25 -6.11 7.31
CA ALA A 471 17.98 -4.72 6.92
C ALA A 471 18.83 -4.23 5.74
N LEU A 472 18.32 -3.24 4.99
CA LEU A 472 19.01 -2.55 3.87
C LEU A 472 19.29 -3.43 2.63
N ARG A 473 19.53 -4.73 2.82
CA ARG A 473 19.81 -5.73 1.77
C ARG A 473 18.59 -6.58 1.41
N LEU A 474 17.66 -6.70 2.34
CA LEU A 474 16.35 -7.32 2.23
C LEU A 474 15.35 -6.49 3.06
N SER A 475 14.06 -6.70 2.81
CA SER A 475 12.97 -6.03 3.55
C SER A 475 13.08 -4.50 3.62
N CYS A 476 13.79 -3.88 2.67
CA CYS A 476 14.05 -2.45 2.63
C CYS A 476 13.07 -1.77 1.66
N TYR A 477 11.95 -1.30 2.18
CA TYR A 477 10.98 -0.54 1.41
C TYR A 477 11.40 0.93 1.27
N MET A 478 11.04 1.51 0.14
CA MET A 478 11.28 2.91 -0.20
C MET A 478 10.16 3.42 -1.09
N HIS A 479 9.92 4.72 -1.11
CA HIS A 479 8.92 5.32 -1.98
C HIS A 479 9.39 6.69 -2.51
N ILE A 480 8.81 7.12 -3.62
CA ILE A 480 9.09 8.40 -4.26
C ILE A 480 7.75 9.08 -4.54
N PRO A 481 7.33 10.08 -3.72
CA PRO A 481 6.19 10.93 -4.03
C PRO A 481 6.42 11.74 -5.31
N ARG A 482 5.37 12.18 -5.99
CA ARG A 482 5.48 12.98 -7.22
C ARG A 482 6.20 14.30 -6.93
N GLY A 483 7.27 14.55 -7.69
CA GLY A 483 8.17 15.69 -7.48
C GLY A 483 9.00 15.62 -6.19
N GLY A 484 8.90 14.52 -5.44
CA GLY A 484 9.52 14.32 -4.13
C GLY A 484 10.90 13.67 -4.18
N LYS A 485 11.36 13.28 -2.99
CA LYS A 485 12.63 12.59 -2.78
C LYS A 485 12.42 11.09 -2.55
N LEU A 486 13.45 10.30 -2.84
CA LEU A 486 13.53 8.92 -2.39
C LEU A 486 13.48 8.90 -0.86
N THR A 487 12.41 8.31 -0.35
CA THR A 487 12.08 8.26 1.07
C THR A 487 12.16 6.81 1.52
N PHE A 488 13.05 6.53 2.49
CA PHE A 488 13.20 5.19 3.04
C PHE A 488 12.07 4.87 4.02
N GLY A 489 11.57 3.65 3.96
CA GLY A 489 10.42 3.18 4.71
C GLY A 489 9.17 2.98 3.84
N PRO A 490 8.13 2.36 4.42
CA PRO A 490 8.01 1.94 5.83
C PRO A 490 8.98 0.81 6.23
N ILE A 491 9.31 0.70 7.52
CA ILE A 491 10.14 -0.41 8.02
C ILE A 491 9.37 -1.75 7.95
N TRP A 492 10.08 -2.86 7.77
CA TRP A 492 9.47 -4.19 7.60
C TRP A 492 10.39 -5.34 8.07
N ASP A 493 9.76 -6.44 8.49
CA ASP A 493 10.36 -7.75 8.80
C ASP A 493 11.52 -7.79 9.82
N PHE A 494 11.14 -7.88 11.09
CA PHE A 494 12.01 -7.90 12.27
C PHE A 494 11.86 -9.19 13.08
N ASP A 495 11.39 -10.28 12.46
CA ASP A 495 11.32 -11.58 13.15
C ASP A 495 12.72 -12.07 13.60
N ARG A 496 13.78 -11.68 12.86
CA ARG A 496 15.20 -11.94 13.13
C ARG A 496 15.94 -10.71 13.69
N ALA A 497 15.38 -10.12 14.73
CA ALA A 497 15.92 -8.94 15.41
C ALA A 497 15.69 -9.07 16.92
N LEU A 498 16.18 -8.09 17.70
CA LEU A 498 15.82 -7.91 19.11
C LEU A 498 16.29 -9.06 20.03
N GLY A 499 17.42 -9.69 19.67
CA GLY A 499 17.96 -10.83 20.41
C GLY A 499 17.14 -12.10 20.20
N SER A 500 16.67 -12.31 18.96
CA SER A 500 15.92 -13.45 18.46
C SER A 500 16.67 -14.79 18.62
N THR A 501 16.01 -15.88 18.22
CA THR A 501 16.66 -17.20 18.15
C THR A 501 17.44 -17.43 16.84
N ASP A 502 17.46 -16.46 15.91
CA ASP A 502 18.30 -16.52 14.71
C ASP A 502 19.79 -16.58 15.08
N GLY A 503 20.17 -15.79 16.09
CA GLY A 503 21.50 -15.84 16.71
C GLY A 503 22.53 -14.91 16.07
N ARG A 504 22.26 -14.35 14.88
CA ARG A 504 23.12 -13.30 14.29
C ARG A 504 23.06 -11.98 15.06
N ASP A 505 21.91 -11.65 15.63
CA ASP A 505 21.63 -10.49 16.48
C ASP A 505 21.95 -10.74 17.97
N LYS A 506 22.53 -11.90 18.33
CA LYS A 506 22.71 -12.30 19.74
C LYS A 506 23.50 -11.30 20.59
N ASN A 507 24.54 -10.68 20.03
CA ASN A 507 25.39 -9.74 20.76
C ASN A 507 24.91 -8.29 20.55
N PRO A 508 24.29 -7.64 21.55
CA PRO A 508 23.82 -6.26 21.39
C PRO A 508 24.97 -5.23 21.27
N LYS A 509 26.19 -5.59 21.70
CA LYS A 509 27.35 -4.69 21.83
C LYS A 509 28.28 -4.72 20.62
N THR A 510 27.74 -4.93 19.42
CA THR A 510 28.50 -4.89 18.15
C THR A 510 27.68 -4.29 17.04
N TRP A 511 28.31 -3.54 16.13
CA TRP A 511 27.62 -3.01 14.95
C TRP A 511 27.25 -4.08 13.93
N ARG A 512 27.99 -5.18 13.87
CA ARG A 512 27.80 -6.22 12.88
C ARG A 512 27.95 -7.59 13.51
N SER A 513 27.14 -8.54 13.05
CA SER A 513 27.22 -9.90 13.55
C SER A 513 28.57 -10.53 13.24
N THR A 514 29.02 -11.39 14.15
CA THR A 514 30.20 -12.23 13.99
C THR A 514 29.84 -13.68 13.70
N SER A 515 28.55 -13.99 13.52
CA SER A 515 28.05 -15.34 13.25
C SER A 515 27.32 -15.42 11.90
N GLY A 516 27.20 -16.64 11.37
CA GLY A 516 26.54 -16.90 10.10
C GLY A 516 27.12 -16.10 8.93
N ASP A 517 26.24 -15.53 8.10
CA ASP A 517 26.61 -14.63 7.00
C ASP A 517 26.94 -13.20 7.47
N ARG A 518 27.06 -12.99 8.79
CA ARG A 518 27.34 -11.72 9.48
C ARG A 518 26.21 -10.69 9.42
N GLY A 519 25.07 -11.02 8.81
CA GLY A 519 23.99 -10.07 8.58
C GLY A 519 24.44 -8.82 7.82
N THR A 520 23.62 -7.77 7.92
CA THR A 520 23.87 -6.46 7.33
C THR A 520 25.02 -5.73 8.03
N ASP A 521 25.88 -5.09 7.22
CA ASP A 521 26.85 -4.10 7.68
C ASP A 521 26.23 -2.71 7.59
N PHE A 522 25.54 -2.28 8.65
CA PHE A 522 24.68 -1.09 8.61
C PHE A 522 25.38 0.16 8.03
N PHE A 523 26.62 0.41 8.45
CA PHE A 523 27.36 1.61 8.05
C PHE A 523 28.17 1.44 6.76
N ASN A 524 28.34 0.22 6.24
CA ASN A 524 29.12 -0.03 5.03
C ASN A 524 28.32 -0.66 3.87
N TYR A 525 27.01 -0.86 4.05
CA TYR A 525 26.15 -1.33 2.97
C TYR A 525 26.10 -0.31 1.81
N PRO A 526 25.93 -0.74 0.55
CA PRO A 526 25.84 0.19 -0.59
C PRO A 526 24.78 1.29 -0.38
N TRP A 527 25.06 2.47 -0.94
CA TRP A 527 24.44 3.78 -0.63
C TRP A 527 24.73 4.32 0.77
N TRP A 528 24.48 3.54 1.82
CA TRP A 528 24.67 3.94 3.22
C TRP A 528 26.12 4.30 3.55
N ASN A 529 27.09 3.49 3.10
CA ASN A 529 28.51 3.77 3.25
C ASN A 529 28.89 5.18 2.79
N ARG A 530 28.26 5.63 1.69
CA ARG A 530 28.58 6.91 1.08
C ARG A 530 27.93 8.06 1.84
N MET A 531 26.71 7.89 2.34
CA MET A 531 26.06 8.86 3.24
C MET A 531 26.81 9.00 4.56
N PHE A 532 27.23 7.91 5.21
CA PHE A 532 28.00 7.97 6.46
C PHE A 532 29.43 8.52 6.30
N LYS A 533 29.96 8.61 5.07
CA LYS A 533 31.20 9.35 4.77
C LYS A 533 30.99 10.86 4.71
N ASP A 534 29.75 11.33 4.66
CA ASP A 534 29.41 12.74 4.83
C ASP A 534 29.27 13.05 6.32
N ILE A 535 30.19 13.87 6.84
CA ILE A 535 30.20 14.23 8.27
C ILE A 535 28.95 15.03 8.67
N ASP A 536 28.34 15.77 7.73
CA ASP A 536 27.12 16.52 8.01
C ASP A 536 25.92 15.57 8.14
N PHE A 537 25.89 14.47 7.38
CA PHE A 537 24.90 13.40 7.57
C PHE A 537 25.11 12.66 8.88
N PHE A 538 26.36 12.28 9.19
CA PHE A 538 26.63 11.50 10.39
C PHE A 538 26.38 12.33 11.66
N GLN A 539 26.64 13.64 11.64
CA GLN A 539 26.25 14.52 12.74
C GLN A 539 24.72 14.54 12.93
N LYS A 540 23.95 14.75 11.86
CA LYS A 540 22.47 14.70 11.93
C LYS A 540 21.96 13.36 12.48
N TYR A 541 22.61 12.26 12.09
CA TYR A 541 22.28 10.93 12.60
C TYR A 541 22.49 10.83 14.12
N ILE A 542 23.62 11.33 14.63
CA ILE A 542 23.93 11.38 16.06
C ILE A 542 22.93 12.28 16.80
N ASP A 543 22.68 13.49 16.29
CA ASP A 543 21.73 14.44 16.88
C ASP A 543 20.33 13.83 16.97
N ARG A 544 19.89 13.15 15.90
CA ARG A 544 18.61 12.47 15.85
C ARG A 544 18.54 11.31 16.85
N PHE A 545 19.59 10.48 16.96
CA PHE A 545 19.65 9.42 17.96
C PHE A 545 19.57 9.99 19.39
N GLN A 546 20.32 11.04 19.71
CA GLN A 546 20.33 11.66 21.04
C GLN A 546 18.97 12.28 21.38
N SER A 547 18.33 12.94 20.42
CA SER A 547 16.97 13.46 20.59
C SER A 547 15.98 12.33 20.89
N LEU A 548 16.05 11.21 20.15
CA LEU A 548 15.18 10.06 20.39
C LEU A 548 15.49 9.37 21.72
N ARG A 549 16.76 9.27 22.13
CA ARG A 549 17.20 8.66 23.40
C ARG A 549 16.60 9.34 24.63
N GLN A 550 16.34 10.64 24.54
CA GLN A 550 15.67 11.45 25.57
C GLN A 550 14.13 11.38 25.50
N ALA A 551 13.57 10.70 24.49
CA ALA A 551 12.14 10.62 24.23
C ALA A 551 11.70 9.19 23.85
N GLN A 552 11.42 8.92 22.58
CA GLN A 552 10.83 7.65 22.12
C GLN A 552 11.76 6.45 22.32
N PHE A 553 13.08 6.62 22.28
CA PHE A 553 14.05 5.56 22.55
C PHE A 553 14.53 5.55 24.01
N SER A 554 13.83 6.26 24.91
CA SER A 554 14.07 6.11 26.35
C SER A 554 13.76 4.70 26.82
N GLU A 555 14.48 4.26 27.85
CA GLU A 555 14.25 2.95 28.47
C GLU A 555 12.81 2.82 28.98
N ASP A 556 12.30 3.87 29.64
CA ASP A 556 10.91 3.92 30.12
C ASP A 556 9.90 3.70 28.99
N ASN A 557 10.05 4.41 27.87
CA ASN A 557 9.10 4.27 26.77
C ASN A 557 9.21 2.90 26.08
N ILE A 558 10.42 2.41 25.84
CA ILE A 558 10.63 1.09 25.23
C ILE A 558 10.04 -0.02 26.10
N ASN A 559 10.33 0.00 27.41
CA ASN A 559 9.80 -0.98 28.34
C ASN A 559 8.27 -0.87 28.43
N ALA A 560 7.70 0.34 28.44
CA ALA A 560 6.25 0.53 28.43
C ALA A 560 5.56 -0.07 27.19
N ILE A 561 6.16 0.02 26.00
CA ILE A 561 5.63 -0.63 24.79
C ILE A 561 5.66 -2.17 24.98
N ILE A 562 6.80 -2.71 25.42
CA ILE A 562 6.99 -4.15 25.63
C ILE A 562 6.00 -4.69 26.67
N ASP A 563 5.88 -4.04 27.81
CA ASP A 563 5.02 -4.46 28.91
C ASP A 563 3.54 -4.43 28.51
N ARG A 564 3.12 -3.41 27.74
CA ARG A 564 1.76 -3.34 27.19
C ARG A 564 1.47 -4.53 26.27
N MET A 565 2.36 -4.82 25.32
CA MET A 565 2.19 -5.94 24.40
C MET A 565 2.25 -7.30 25.11
N ALA A 566 3.16 -7.45 26.10
CA ALA A 566 3.25 -8.64 26.94
C ALA A 566 1.95 -8.84 27.75
N GLY A 567 1.34 -7.76 28.24
CA GLY A 567 0.05 -7.77 28.92
C GLY A 567 -1.09 -8.25 28.02
N GLU A 568 -1.15 -7.78 26.76
CA GLU A 568 -2.10 -8.27 25.76
C GLU A 568 -1.90 -9.77 25.48
N LEU A 569 -0.65 -10.22 25.38
CA LEU A 569 -0.30 -11.59 25.02
C LEU A 569 -0.30 -12.58 26.18
N PHE A 570 -0.44 -12.12 27.43
CA PHE A 570 -0.21 -12.88 28.66
C PHE A 570 -0.89 -14.27 28.68
N GLU A 571 -2.16 -14.33 28.27
CA GLU A 571 -2.93 -15.59 28.20
C GLU A 571 -2.63 -16.39 26.92
N ALA A 572 -2.68 -15.72 25.77
CA ALA A 572 -2.69 -16.35 24.47
C ALA A 572 -1.32 -16.95 24.08
N GLN A 573 -0.22 -16.38 24.57
CA GLN A 573 1.13 -16.93 24.36
C GLN A 573 1.23 -18.39 24.81
N LYS A 574 0.58 -18.76 25.93
CA LYS A 574 0.63 -20.14 26.46
C LYS A 574 -0.02 -21.13 25.49
N ARG A 575 -1.19 -20.75 24.94
CA ARG A 575 -1.90 -21.55 23.94
C ARG A 575 -1.09 -21.65 22.65
N ASN A 576 -0.51 -20.53 22.19
CA ASN A 576 0.35 -20.50 21.01
C ASN A 576 1.56 -21.43 21.14
N LEU A 577 2.36 -21.30 22.20
CA LEU A 577 3.55 -22.11 22.43
C LEU A 577 3.20 -23.60 22.56
N SER A 578 2.07 -23.92 23.20
CA SER A 578 1.57 -25.29 23.29
C SER A 578 1.19 -25.86 21.92
N ARG A 579 0.43 -25.11 21.11
CA ARG A 579 -0.01 -25.54 19.78
C ARG A 579 1.17 -25.89 18.88
N TRP A 580 2.23 -25.09 18.94
CA TRP A 580 3.38 -25.21 18.05
C TRP A 580 4.56 -25.97 18.65
N ASN A 581 4.35 -26.59 19.81
CA ASN A 581 5.40 -27.29 20.56
C ASN A 581 6.68 -26.47 20.76
N GLN A 582 6.52 -25.17 20.99
CA GLN A 582 7.63 -24.25 21.23
C GLN A 582 7.85 -24.07 22.73
N ARG A 583 9.09 -23.78 23.12
CA ARG A 583 9.45 -23.55 24.52
C ARG A 583 10.29 -22.27 24.61
N PRO A 584 10.02 -21.39 25.58
CA PRO A 584 10.92 -20.29 25.90
C PRO A 584 12.32 -20.83 26.23
N ARG A 585 13.35 -20.02 26.01
CA ARG A 585 14.76 -20.39 26.16
C ARG A 585 15.09 -20.64 27.63
N SER A 586 15.71 -21.79 27.91
CA SER A 586 16.07 -22.21 29.27
C SER A 586 17.06 -21.26 29.94
N GLN A 587 17.98 -20.66 29.17
CA GLN A 587 18.94 -19.67 29.65
C GLN A 587 18.27 -18.41 30.24
N TYR A 588 17.00 -18.16 29.91
CA TYR A 588 16.20 -17.06 30.45
C TYR A 588 15.10 -17.58 31.39
N GLY A 589 15.31 -18.74 32.00
CA GLY A 589 14.39 -19.36 32.94
C GLY A 589 13.28 -20.19 32.30
N GLY A 590 13.24 -20.35 30.98
CA GLY A 590 12.28 -21.23 30.31
C GLY A 590 10.82 -20.78 30.44
N THR A 591 10.59 -19.48 30.66
CA THR A 591 9.25 -18.87 30.79
C THR A 591 9.06 -17.74 29.79
N TYR A 592 7.81 -17.41 29.47
CA TYR A 592 7.49 -16.26 28.60
C TYR A 592 8.01 -14.95 29.20
N GLU A 593 7.79 -14.74 30.51
CA GLU A 593 8.36 -13.62 31.27
C GLU A 593 9.90 -13.54 31.17
N GLY A 594 10.56 -14.68 31.03
CA GLY A 594 11.99 -14.76 30.74
C GLY A 594 12.37 -14.18 29.37
N GLU A 595 11.58 -14.46 28.34
CA GLU A 595 11.76 -13.90 26.99
C GLU A 595 11.54 -12.38 26.98
N ILE A 596 10.53 -11.90 27.70
CA ILE A 596 10.24 -10.47 27.83
C ILE A 596 11.41 -9.73 28.49
N ARG A 597 11.87 -10.21 29.66
CA ARG A 597 13.03 -9.62 30.35
C ARG A 597 14.33 -9.73 29.56
N HIS A 598 14.50 -10.79 28.77
CA HIS A 598 15.63 -10.88 27.85
C HIS A 598 15.55 -9.79 26.78
N MET A 599 14.40 -9.60 26.14
CA MET A 599 14.22 -8.55 25.12
C MET A 599 14.48 -7.16 25.70
N GLN A 600 13.96 -6.86 26.89
CA GLN A 600 14.20 -5.59 27.60
C GLN A 600 15.69 -5.38 27.89
N THR A 601 16.34 -6.35 28.55
CA THR A 601 17.78 -6.28 28.85
C THR A 601 18.62 -6.13 27.58
N TRP A 602 18.32 -6.92 26.54
CA TRP A 602 19.06 -6.89 25.28
C TRP A 602 18.94 -5.53 24.59
N LEU A 603 17.74 -4.92 24.59
CA LEU A 603 17.51 -3.58 24.04
C LEU A 603 18.22 -2.49 24.86
N GLY A 604 18.18 -2.59 26.19
CA GLY A 604 18.95 -1.70 27.07
C GLY A 604 20.44 -1.75 26.75
N ASP A 605 21.04 -2.95 26.76
CA ASP A 605 22.44 -3.17 26.39
C ASP A 605 22.77 -2.65 24.98
N ARG A 606 21.83 -2.78 24.03
CA ARG A 606 22.00 -2.32 22.64
C ARG A 606 22.05 -0.81 22.55
N ILE A 607 21.13 -0.13 23.21
CA ILE A 607 21.05 1.33 23.22
C ILE A 607 22.22 1.94 23.97
N GLU A 608 22.59 1.39 25.13
CA GLU A 608 23.81 1.79 25.87
C GLU A 608 25.06 1.62 25.01
N PHE A 609 25.18 0.50 24.29
CA PHE A 609 26.27 0.33 23.35
C PHE A 609 26.26 1.44 22.30
N MET A 610 25.13 1.70 21.64
CA MET A 610 25.04 2.75 20.62
C MET A 610 25.40 4.13 21.17
N GLU A 611 24.92 4.48 22.35
CA GLU A 611 25.22 5.73 23.06
C GLU A 611 26.72 5.86 23.30
N SER A 612 27.39 4.79 23.75
CA SER A 612 28.84 4.78 23.98
C SER A 612 29.70 4.92 22.71
N GLN A 613 29.11 4.88 21.52
CA GLN A 613 29.83 5.03 20.25
C GLN A 613 29.73 6.44 19.68
N PHE A 614 28.93 7.32 20.28
CA PHE A 614 28.69 8.69 19.82
C PHE A 614 29.14 9.71 20.87
N VAL A 615 29.45 10.92 20.44
CA VAL A 615 29.89 12.00 21.34
C VAL A 615 28.67 12.54 22.08
N ASP A 616 28.71 12.57 23.41
CA ASP A 616 27.60 13.02 24.25
C ASP A 616 27.17 14.49 24.02
N PRO A 617 25.87 14.80 24.12
CA PRO A 617 25.41 16.19 24.07
C PRO A 617 25.85 16.95 25.33
N PRO A 618 26.11 18.27 25.24
CA PRO A 618 26.41 19.08 26.41
C PRO A 618 25.24 19.08 27.40
N ASN A 619 25.52 18.87 28.68
CA ASN A 619 24.54 18.94 29.76
C ASN A 619 24.52 20.34 30.38
N SER A 620 23.32 20.90 30.56
CA SER A 620 23.11 22.18 31.26
C SER A 620 22.73 21.93 32.72
N ASN A 621 23.21 22.79 33.63
CA ASN A 621 22.76 22.80 35.03
C ASN A 621 21.33 23.36 35.21
N ILE A 622 20.73 23.92 34.15
CA ILE A 622 19.40 24.54 34.17
C ILE A 622 18.55 23.93 33.06
N LEU A 623 17.30 23.57 33.40
CA LEU A 623 16.31 23.06 32.46
C LEU A 623 15.84 24.16 31.49
N PRO A 624 15.46 23.83 30.24
CA PRO A 624 14.87 24.80 29.32
C PRO A 624 13.61 25.46 29.92
N GLY A 625 13.50 26.79 29.83
CA GLY A 625 12.33 27.51 30.32
C GLY A 625 12.58 29.00 30.59
N TYR A 626 11.62 29.65 31.27
CA TYR A 626 11.76 31.03 31.70
C TYR A 626 12.81 31.14 32.80
N ILE A 627 13.80 32.01 32.59
CA ILE A 627 14.88 32.26 33.55
C ILE A 627 14.91 33.74 33.98
N PRO A 628 15.19 34.04 35.27
CA PRO A 628 15.39 35.42 35.72
C PRO A 628 16.60 36.09 35.05
N PRO A 629 16.61 37.43 34.91
CA PRO A 629 17.80 38.17 34.51
C PRO A 629 19.00 37.87 35.44
N GLY A 630 20.19 37.69 34.85
CA GLY A 630 21.41 37.36 35.59
C GLY A 630 21.60 35.87 35.91
N THR A 631 20.72 34.99 35.41
CA THR A 631 20.87 33.53 35.54
C THR A 631 22.19 33.06 34.91
N VAL A 632 22.96 32.27 35.66
CA VAL A 632 24.23 31.68 35.20
C VAL A 632 23.98 30.26 34.71
N VAL A 633 24.17 30.04 33.41
CA VAL A 633 24.10 28.72 32.77
C VAL A 633 25.51 28.15 32.65
N THR A 634 25.69 26.92 33.11
CA THR A 634 26.91 26.13 33.02
C THR A 634 26.66 24.92 32.14
N LEU A 635 27.45 24.79 31.09
CA LEU A 635 27.45 23.63 30.21
C LEU A 635 28.60 22.69 30.59
N LYS A 636 28.35 21.38 30.61
CA LYS A 636 29.34 20.34 30.91
C LYS A 636 29.30 19.25 29.85
N SER A 637 30.48 18.78 29.43
CA SER A 637 30.64 17.57 28.65
C SER A 637 31.05 16.45 29.60
N SER A 638 30.31 15.35 29.61
CA SER A 638 30.62 14.12 30.35
C SER A 638 31.99 13.56 29.99
N GLU A 639 32.38 13.66 28.73
CA GLU A 639 33.65 13.16 28.20
C GLU A 639 34.78 14.21 28.21
N GLY A 640 34.53 15.42 28.73
CA GLY A 640 35.52 16.50 28.77
C GLY A 640 35.79 17.16 27.41
N GLY A 641 34.87 17.01 26.45
CA GLY A 641 34.94 17.65 25.14
C GLY A 641 34.83 19.18 25.21
N LYS A 642 35.34 19.86 24.16
CA LYS A 642 35.16 21.31 24.00
C LYS A 642 33.70 21.59 23.64
N ILE A 643 33.06 22.46 24.42
CA ILE A 643 31.68 22.89 24.17
C ILE A 643 31.71 24.17 23.36
N TYR A 644 30.99 24.16 22.26
CA TYR A 644 30.72 25.32 21.43
C TYR A 644 29.23 25.61 21.48
N TYR A 645 28.86 26.89 21.56
CA TYR A 645 27.47 27.31 21.72
C TYR A 645 27.23 28.64 20.99
N THR A 646 25.98 28.87 20.63
CA THR A 646 25.46 30.15 20.12
C THR A 646 24.40 30.66 21.10
N LEU A 647 24.14 31.96 21.09
CA LEU A 647 23.10 32.58 21.92
C LEU A 647 21.82 32.91 21.14
N ASP A 648 21.85 32.71 19.82
CA ASP A 648 20.74 32.99 18.90
C ASP A 648 20.00 31.72 18.44
N GLY A 649 20.42 30.55 18.91
CA GLY A 649 19.83 29.25 18.58
C GLY A 649 20.32 28.64 17.27
N THR A 650 21.31 29.23 16.60
CA THR A 650 21.93 28.62 15.41
C THR A 650 22.85 27.45 15.79
N ASP A 651 22.95 26.44 14.93
CA ASP A 651 23.92 25.35 15.14
C ASP A 651 25.35 25.94 15.18
N PRO A 652 26.11 25.79 16.29
CA PRO A 652 27.48 26.31 16.39
C PRO A 652 28.42 25.68 15.35
N ARG A 653 28.05 24.55 14.76
CA ARG A 653 28.84 23.84 13.76
C ARG A 653 28.69 24.45 12.37
N LYS A 654 29.82 24.70 11.71
CA LYS A 654 29.89 24.97 10.28
C LYS A 654 29.87 23.67 9.47
N SER A 655 29.38 23.73 8.24
CA SER A 655 29.41 22.58 7.32
C SER A 655 30.80 21.94 7.26
N ARG A 656 30.83 20.61 7.17
CA ARG A 656 32.03 19.76 7.19
C ARG A 656 32.74 19.67 8.54
N GLY A 657 32.01 19.93 9.64
CA GLY A 657 32.53 19.80 11.00
C GLY A 657 33.46 20.92 11.43
N GLY A 658 33.40 22.07 10.74
CA GLY A 658 34.01 23.30 11.25
C GLY A 658 33.21 23.84 12.44
N VAL A 659 33.80 24.76 13.19
CA VAL A 659 33.12 25.49 14.27
C VAL A 659 33.35 26.98 14.09
#